data_AF-A0A351C253-F1
#
_entry.id   AF-A0A351C253-F1
#
_cell.length_a   1.000
_cell.length_b   1.000
_cell.length_c   1.000
_cell.angle_alpha   90.00
_cell.angle_beta   90.00
_cell.angle_gamma   90.00
#
_symmetry.space_group_name_H-M   'P 1'
#
loop_
_entity.id
_entity.type
_entity.pdbx_description
1 polymer ?
#
loop_
_entity_poly.entity_id
_entity_poly.type
_entity_poly.pdbx_seq_one_letter_code
_entity_poly.pdbx_strand_id
1 'polypeptide(L)'
;MAKKTDKHTAVKTDKKSGNNLIYLFIAALSVSFAYICFNNKFLQDDAFISFRFIENFVNGNGLVFNIGEKVEGYTNLLWVLILSGMKVIGFNLETVSQYLSVLFGVIVLFLTYRLAEIYKITGNSQTAKKSKATVPNSSAGYIDLIPSVMLVFTASFIFWSVSGMETTMFMTFSLAGIYFYIKGKDRENVNYLFPFFILLSTLTRPEGLYFFGLIMIHKFLFTYKEKGAAAFKSLFSKNEIISYLVYIIPVIFYFLIRYSYYGYLFPNTYYAKTGLTEVYFSAGLEYFLNFLTSYMLYGVMLIAPLYLFKNKENLFVLTLFYLLIFSFIIYTIIVGGDVLKQNRFFLTILPLIYILFAKLLLEIYYRLSVKNSQSFAFGVVTVIAAAVCIYYYSSQKEKLDSDIQSENGLVEKMKVTGNWFKSKQQELGRPMTLAATTIGAVSYFAGQNVNVIDLLGLTDKEIAHNPKIIPEISAGDIGWKERNYNADYVMSRDPDYVYFSTGVKPSAYGERALYTTAEFIKYYYPYYFTDRSGNFTDVVYKRKSEEEVSDYPYEFPGNPNYKVTYVNMFNQAMNSSRDKSRTQTAIDEFKQSVNTGPAGFGLPYQYIGDLYLQMGKKEEAKNSYKKAVEIDDYNVIAHYQLYQMYSEAGDSLNASRSIQKVQKYDPEVLR
;
A
#
# COMPACT_ATOMS: atom_id res chain seq x y z
N MET A 1 16.02 -39.17 75.24
CA MET A 1 16.87 -38.17 74.57
C MET A 1 17.32 -38.74 73.23
N ALA A 2 16.79 -38.26 72.11
CA ALA A 2 17.30 -38.55 70.78
C ALA A 2 17.02 -37.34 69.87
N LYS A 3 18.05 -36.54 69.59
CA LYS A 3 18.00 -35.44 68.62
C LYS A 3 18.47 -35.99 67.27
N LYS A 4 17.55 -36.13 66.31
CA LYS A 4 17.87 -36.25 64.88
C LYS A 4 18.14 -34.85 64.33
N THR A 5 19.34 -34.67 63.78
CA THR A 5 19.75 -33.49 63.02
C THR A 5 19.35 -33.66 61.55
N ASP A 6 18.35 -32.90 61.09
CA ASP A 6 18.05 -32.75 59.68
C ASP A 6 18.98 -31.70 59.04
N LYS A 7 19.80 -32.13 58.07
CA LYS A 7 20.51 -31.24 57.15
C LYS A 7 19.57 -30.88 56.00
N HIS A 8 19.03 -29.67 56.01
CA HIS A 8 18.41 -29.08 54.82
C HIS A 8 19.49 -28.51 53.89
N THR A 9 19.81 -29.24 52.82
CA THR A 9 20.45 -28.70 51.62
C THR A 9 19.43 -27.88 50.83
N ALA A 10 19.60 -26.55 50.83
CA ALA A 10 18.84 -25.65 49.97
C ALA A 10 19.30 -25.78 48.51
N VAL A 11 18.49 -26.43 47.68
CA VAL A 11 18.64 -26.43 46.23
C VAL A 11 18.22 -25.05 45.71
N LYS A 12 19.20 -24.22 45.33
CA LYS A 12 18.97 -23.04 44.48
C LYS A 12 18.57 -23.55 43.09
N THR A 13 17.28 -23.52 42.77
CA THR A 13 16.78 -23.90 41.44
C THR A 13 16.97 -22.78 40.41
N ASP A 14 17.53 -23.17 39.26
CA ASP A 14 17.85 -22.41 38.06
C ASP A 14 16.66 -21.65 37.45
N LYS A 15 16.43 -20.41 37.89
CA LYS A 15 15.49 -19.49 37.20
C LYS A 15 16.10 -18.79 35.97
N LYS A 16 17.42 -18.86 35.77
CA LYS A 16 18.13 -18.13 34.69
C LYS A 16 18.22 -18.87 33.35
N SER A 17 18.20 -20.21 33.33
CA SER A 17 18.47 -20.98 32.09
C SER A 17 17.30 -20.99 31.10
N GLY A 18 16.05 -21.02 31.57
CA GLY A 18 14.86 -21.13 30.71
C GLY A 18 14.57 -19.90 29.84
N ASN A 19 14.85 -18.69 30.34
CA ASN A 19 14.65 -17.45 29.57
C ASN A 19 15.66 -17.34 28.42
N ASN A 20 16.88 -17.85 28.59
CA ASN A 20 17.91 -17.80 27.56
C ASN A 20 17.49 -18.58 26.31
N LEU A 21 16.83 -19.74 26.47
CA LEU A 21 16.31 -20.54 25.35
C LEU A 21 15.22 -19.82 24.55
N ILE A 22 14.33 -19.09 25.22
CA ILE A 22 13.27 -18.32 24.55
C ILE A 22 13.87 -17.19 23.71
N TYR A 23 14.85 -16.45 24.25
CA TYR A 23 15.52 -15.39 23.51
C TYR A 23 16.36 -15.95 22.35
N LEU A 24 17.01 -17.11 22.51
CA LEU A 24 17.68 -17.82 21.42
C LEU A 24 16.68 -18.24 20.33
N PHE A 25 15.50 -18.71 20.70
CA PHE A 25 14.45 -19.06 19.75
C PHE A 25 13.94 -17.85 18.98
N ILE A 26 13.68 -16.72 19.66
CA ILE A 26 13.28 -15.47 19.00
C ILE A 26 14.40 -14.98 18.07
N ALA A 27 15.66 -15.08 18.47
CA ALA A 27 16.79 -14.72 17.62
C ALA A 27 16.84 -15.60 16.37
N ALA A 28 16.72 -16.93 16.51
CA ALA A 28 16.65 -17.85 15.39
C ALA A 28 15.44 -17.56 14.47
N LEU A 29 14.27 -17.31 15.05
CA LEU A 29 13.06 -16.93 14.34
C LEU A 29 13.25 -15.62 13.55
N SER A 30 13.95 -14.66 14.14
CA SER A 30 14.26 -13.37 13.52
C SER A 30 15.21 -13.52 12.33
N VAL A 31 16.22 -14.38 12.44
CA VAL A 31 17.14 -14.70 11.33
C VAL A 31 16.39 -15.40 10.20
N SER A 32 15.55 -16.39 10.52
CA SER A 32 14.71 -17.08 9.52
C SER A 32 13.75 -16.11 8.83
N PHE A 33 13.11 -15.23 9.59
CA PHE A 33 12.22 -14.20 9.06
C PHE A 33 12.95 -13.23 8.12
N ALA A 34 14.12 -12.73 8.52
CA ALA A 34 14.93 -11.86 7.66
C ALA A 34 15.36 -12.58 6.37
N TYR A 35 15.79 -13.83 6.47
CA TYR A 35 16.14 -14.66 5.32
C TYR A 35 14.96 -14.83 4.36
N ILE A 36 13.76 -15.13 4.88
CA ILE A 36 12.54 -15.23 4.07
C ILE A 36 12.22 -13.89 3.40
N CYS A 37 12.31 -12.77 4.12
CA CYS A 37 12.06 -11.44 3.56
C CYS A 37 13.02 -11.11 2.41
N PHE A 38 14.33 -11.31 2.60
CA PHE A 38 15.31 -10.98 1.57
C PHE A 38 15.30 -11.94 0.37
N ASN A 39 14.80 -13.16 0.52
CA ASN A 39 14.51 -14.05 -0.61
C ASN A 39 13.25 -13.64 -1.39
N ASN A 40 12.41 -12.79 -0.81
CA ASN A 40 11.17 -12.28 -1.40
C ASN A 40 11.27 -10.76 -1.65
N LYS A 41 12.48 -10.28 -2.00
CA LYS A 41 12.79 -8.86 -2.11
C LYS A 41 12.00 -8.20 -3.25
N PHE A 42 11.33 -7.10 -2.93
CA PHE A 42 10.75 -6.15 -3.88
C PHE A 42 10.72 -4.76 -3.24
N LEU A 43 10.49 -3.73 -4.05
CA LEU A 43 10.16 -2.39 -3.56
C LEU A 43 8.78 -2.02 -4.05
N GLN A 44 7.99 -1.39 -3.18
CA GLN A 44 6.69 -0.86 -3.58
C GLN A 44 6.87 0.45 -4.37
N ASP A 45 6.11 0.65 -5.45
CA ASP A 45 6.18 1.89 -6.23
C ASP A 45 5.98 3.15 -5.36
N ASP A 46 5.00 3.13 -4.45
CA ASP A 46 4.71 4.22 -3.50
C ASP A 46 5.92 4.64 -2.63
N ALA A 47 6.87 3.74 -2.36
CA ALA A 47 8.06 4.08 -1.57
C ALA A 47 8.90 5.16 -2.28
N PHE A 48 8.91 5.16 -3.61
CA PHE A 48 9.66 6.12 -4.42
C PHE A 48 9.08 7.54 -4.37
N ILE A 49 7.80 7.71 -4.03
CA ILE A 49 7.23 9.03 -3.74
C ILE A 49 7.98 9.64 -2.55
N SER A 50 8.14 8.87 -1.47
CA SER A 50 8.91 9.31 -0.29
C SER A 50 10.38 9.56 -0.64
N PHE A 51 10.99 8.71 -1.50
CA PHE A 51 12.38 8.91 -1.93
C PHE A 51 12.58 10.21 -2.71
N ARG A 52 11.62 10.61 -3.56
CA ARG A 52 11.68 11.91 -4.25
C ARG A 52 11.60 13.08 -3.27
N PHE A 53 10.74 13.03 -2.26
CA PHE A 53 10.74 14.02 -1.17
C PHE A 53 12.09 14.08 -0.44
N ILE A 54 12.70 12.92 -0.17
CA ILE A 54 13.99 12.82 0.51
C ILE A 54 15.12 13.44 -0.34
N GLU A 55 15.19 13.14 -1.63
CA GLU A 55 16.20 13.74 -2.53
C GLU A 55 16.07 15.27 -2.59
N ASN A 56 14.83 15.79 -2.66
CA ASN A 56 14.60 17.22 -2.65
C ASN A 56 15.00 17.85 -1.31
N PHE A 57 14.65 17.22 -0.20
CA PHE A 57 14.97 17.72 1.13
C PHE A 57 16.48 17.73 1.41
N VAL A 58 17.17 16.65 1.08
CA VAL A 58 18.63 16.52 1.26
C VAL A 58 19.39 17.51 0.36
N ASN A 59 18.87 17.82 -0.83
CA ASN A 59 19.46 18.83 -1.72
C ASN A 59 19.08 20.28 -1.36
N GLY A 60 18.37 20.51 -0.25
CA GLY A 60 18.04 21.85 0.23
C GLY A 60 16.82 22.50 -0.44
N ASN A 61 16.05 21.75 -1.25
CA ASN A 61 14.85 22.25 -1.93
C ASN A 61 13.60 22.23 -1.04
N GLY A 62 13.71 21.67 0.17
CA GLY A 62 12.60 21.50 1.12
C GLY A 62 11.88 20.16 0.98
N LEU A 63 10.91 19.92 1.88
CA LEU A 63 10.08 18.70 1.88
C LEU A 63 8.94 18.85 0.86
N VAL A 64 9.32 18.81 -0.42
CA VAL A 64 8.43 19.01 -1.58
C VAL A 64 8.61 17.88 -2.60
N PHE A 65 7.55 17.56 -3.35
CA PHE A 65 7.60 16.57 -4.44
C PHE A 65 8.16 17.17 -5.74
N ASN A 66 7.65 18.35 -6.11
CA ASN A 66 8.17 19.19 -7.18
C ASN A 66 8.84 20.42 -6.58
N ILE A 67 9.99 20.82 -7.12
CA ILE A 67 10.71 21.99 -6.62
C ILE A 67 9.84 23.24 -6.82
N GLY A 68 9.65 24.01 -5.75
CA GLY A 68 8.82 25.21 -5.74
C GLY A 68 7.35 24.99 -5.34
N GLU A 69 6.88 23.75 -5.29
CA GLU A 69 5.48 23.42 -4.95
C GLU A 69 5.40 22.83 -3.53
N LYS A 70 4.90 23.63 -2.57
CA LYS A 70 4.74 23.19 -1.18
C LYS A 70 3.46 22.36 -1.00
N VAL A 71 3.56 21.05 -1.27
CA VAL A 71 2.46 20.10 -1.10
C VAL A 71 2.91 18.89 -0.28
N GLU A 72 2.19 18.57 0.81
CA GLU A 72 2.46 17.41 1.67
C GLU A 72 1.85 16.14 1.06
N GLY A 73 2.57 15.54 0.11
CA GLY A 73 2.17 14.31 -0.59
C GLY A 73 2.59 13.00 0.08
N TYR A 74 3.06 13.06 1.34
CA TYR A 74 3.43 11.90 2.13
C TYR A 74 2.65 11.87 3.45
N THR A 75 2.47 10.68 4.02
CA THR A 75 1.79 10.47 5.32
C THR A 75 2.68 9.79 6.35
N ASN A 76 3.99 9.75 6.08
CA ASN A 76 4.99 9.02 6.84
C ASN A 76 6.20 9.88 7.22
N LEU A 77 5.95 11.07 7.79
CA LEU A 77 6.99 12.07 8.12
C LEU A 77 8.20 11.45 8.82
N LEU A 78 8.00 10.65 9.87
CA LEU A 78 9.12 10.05 10.62
C LEU A 78 9.99 9.15 9.73
N TRP A 79 9.38 8.41 8.79
CA TRP A 79 10.10 7.57 7.83
C TRP A 79 10.93 8.40 6.88
N VAL A 80 10.34 9.47 6.32
CA VAL A 80 11.03 10.44 5.46
C VAL A 80 12.24 11.05 6.19
N LEU A 81 12.09 11.47 7.45
CA LEU A 81 13.18 12.07 8.22
C LEU A 81 14.30 11.07 8.55
N ILE A 82 13.96 9.84 8.94
CA ILE A 82 14.96 8.78 9.21
C ILE A 82 15.75 8.47 7.94
N LEU A 83 15.06 8.23 6.82
CA LEU A 83 15.71 7.92 5.54
C LEU A 83 16.51 9.10 4.99
N SER A 84 16.07 10.34 5.21
CA SER A 84 16.85 11.54 4.88
C SER A 84 18.18 11.55 5.64
N GLY A 85 18.17 11.22 6.93
CA GLY A 85 19.41 11.06 7.71
C GLY A 85 20.33 9.98 7.14
N MET A 86 19.77 8.82 6.77
CA MET A 86 20.55 7.73 6.16
C MET A 86 21.14 8.13 4.79
N LYS A 87 20.40 8.90 3.98
CA LYS A 87 20.86 9.41 2.70
C LYS A 87 22.02 10.40 2.88
N VAL A 88 21.95 11.30 3.87
CA VAL A 88 23.05 12.23 4.20
C VAL A 88 24.33 11.47 4.61
N ILE A 89 24.19 10.33 5.28
CA ILE A 89 25.33 9.46 5.64
C ILE A 89 25.89 8.71 4.42
N GLY A 90 25.18 8.70 3.28
CA GLY A 90 25.63 8.11 2.02
C GLY A 90 25.00 6.75 1.69
N PHE A 91 23.96 6.32 2.42
CA PHE A 91 23.25 5.08 2.10
C PHE A 91 22.32 5.25 0.89
N ASN A 92 22.22 4.20 0.07
CA ASN A 92 21.22 4.11 -1.00
C ASN A 92 19.82 3.87 -0.40
N LEU A 93 18.83 4.69 -0.80
CA LEU A 93 17.47 4.70 -0.25
C LEU A 93 16.72 3.38 -0.45
N GLU A 94 16.80 2.82 -1.66
CA GLU A 94 16.17 1.54 -2.01
C GLU A 94 16.63 0.44 -1.05
N THR A 95 17.94 0.33 -0.85
CA THR A 95 18.53 -0.71 0.01
C THR A 95 18.25 -0.47 1.49
N VAL A 96 18.52 0.74 1.99
CA VAL A 96 18.42 1.04 3.42
C VAL A 96 16.99 1.00 3.93
N SER A 97 16.01 1.41 3.10
CA SER A 97 14.59 1.32 3.44
C SER A 97 14.17 -0.11 3.71
N GLN A 98 14.58 -1.08 2.87
CA GLN A 98 14.25 -2.49 3.06
C GLN A 98 14.90 -3.09 4.30
N TYR A 99 16.19 -2.79 4.55
CA TYR A 99 16.87 -3.25 5.76
C TYR A 99 16.20 -2.70 7.02
N LEU A 100 15.81 -1.42 7.03
CA LEU A 100 15.09 -0.82 8.14
C LEU A 100 13.68 -1.42 8.29
N SER A 101 12.93 -1.65 7.21
CA SER A 101 11.62 -2.32 7.26
C SER A 101 11.74 -3.73 7.86
N VAL A 102 12.75 -4.52 7.48
CA VAL A 102 13.00 -5.85 8.04
C VAL A 102 13.42 -5.77 9.51
N LEU A 103 14.28 -4.80 9.86
CA LEU A 103 14.69 -4.56 11.25
C LEU A 103 13.48 -4.25 12.15
N PHE A 104 12.60 -3.34 11.71
CA PHE A 104 11.37 -3.08 12.45
C PHE A 104 10.44 -4.30 12.47
N GLY A 105 10.40 -5.12 11.41
CA GLY A 105 9.70 -6.40 11.40
C GLY A 105 10.20 -7.36 12.50
N VAL A 106 11.52 -7.44 12.69
CA VAL A 106 12.12 -8.21 13.79
C VAL A 106 11.70 -7.65 15.16
N ILE A 107 11.68 -6.32 15.31
CA ILE A 107 11.21 -5.68 16.55
C ILE A 107 9.73 -5.98 16.81
N VAL A 108 8.89 -6.03 15.77
CA VAL A 108 7.48 -6.45 15.87
C VAL A 108 7.36 -7.86 16.44
N LEU A 109 8.17 -8.82 15.97
CA LEU A 109 8.17 -10.19 16.52
C LEU A 109 8.48 -10.17 18.02
N PHE A 110 9.52 -9.44 18.42
CA PHE A 110 9.88 -9.30 19.83
C PHE A 110 8.76 -8.65 20.66
N LEU A 111 8.21 -7.52 20.21
CA LEU A 111 7.14 -6.82 20.91
C LEU A 111 5.85 -7.65 21.02
N THR A 112 5.54 -8.43 19.98
CA THR A 112 4.41 -9.37 19.98
C THR A 112 4.58 -10.42 21.08
N TYR A 113 5.77 -11.03 21.19
CA TYR A 113 6.10 -11.92 22.30
C TYR A 113 6.00 -11.22 23.67
N ARG A 114 6.55 -10.01 23.82
CA ARG A 114 6.50 -9.26 25.09
C ARG A 114 5.07 -8.90 25.50
N LEU A 115 4.19 -8.60 24.54
CA LEU A 115 2.76 -8.36 24.75
C LEU A 115 2.02 -9.66 25.11
N ALA A 116 2.36 -10.78 24.48
CA ALA A 116 1.85 -12.09 24.89
C ALA A 116 2.24 -12.39 26.34
N GLU A 117 3.51 -12.24 26.70
CA GLU A 117 4.05 -12.54 28.04
C GLU A 117 3.39 -11.70 29.15
N ILE A 118 3.16 -10.40 28.91
CA ILE A 118 2.53 -9.53 29.91
C ILE A 118 1.04 -9.85 30.09
N TYR A 119 0.37 -10.37 29.06
CA TYR A 119 -1.02 -10.81 29.13
C TYR A 119 -1.15 -12.18 29.78
N LYS A 120 -1.16 -12.23 31.12
CA LYS A 120 -1.15 -13.48 31.88
C LYS A 120 -2.54 -14.07 32.04
N ILE A 121 -2.78 -15.28 31.55
CA ILE A 121 -3.94 -16.08 31.94
C ILE A 121 -3.57 -16.96 33.13
N THR A 122 -4.16 -16.67 34.27
CA THR A 122 -4.27 -17.56 35.42
C THR A 122 -5.32 -18.62 35.07
N GLY A 123 -4.89 -19.89 34.94
CA GLY A 123 -5.80 -21.00 34.64
C GLY A 123 -6.89 -21.08 35.71
N ASN A 124 -8.09 -20.62 35.36
CA ASN A 124 -9.16 -20.34 36.33
C ASN A 124 -10.03 -21.57 36.54
N SER A 125 -9.43 -22.69 36.95
CA SER A 125 -10.22 -23.81 37.44
C SER A 125 -10.24 -23.79 38.96
N GLN A 126 -11.43 -23.72 39.55
CA GLN A 126 -11.65 -24.00 40.98
C GLN A 126 -11.08 -25.40 41.36
N THR A 127 -10.83 -26.26 40.38
CA THR A 127 -10.09 -27.53 40.48
C THR A 127 -8.56 -27.38 40.58
N ALA A 128 -7.93 -26.34 40.00
CA ALA A 128 -6.50 -26.05 40.15
C ALA A 128 -6.15 -25.48 41.52
N LYS A 129 -7.10 -24.87 42.25
CA LYS A 129 -6.90 -24.56 43.68
C LYS A 129 -6.85 -25.82 44.57
N LYS A 130 -7.39 -26.96 44.11
CA LYS A 130 -7.31 -28.26 44.81
C LYS A 130 -6.14 -29.15 44.33
N SER A 131 -5.66 -28.95 43.11
CA SER A 131 -4.49 -29.65 42.58
C SER A 131 -3.23 -28.80 42.79
N LYS A 132 -2.29 -29.27 43.61
CA LYS A 132 -0.93 -28.72 43.76
C LYS A 132 -0.07 -28.81 42.47
N ALA A 133 -0.68 -28.94 41.29
CA ALA A 133 0.02 -28.91 40.01
C ALA A 133 0.41 -27.47 39.67
N THR A 134 1.55 -27.05 40.23
CA THR A 134 2.29 -25.89 39.71
C THR A 134 2.80 -26.27 38.33
N VAL A 135 2.15 -25.75 37.29
CA VAL A 135 2.67 -25.85 35.92
C VAL A 135 4.05 -25.19 35.90
N PRO A 136 5.09 -25.84 35.36
CA PRO A 136 6.38 -25.20 35.18
C PRO A 136 6.21 -23.93 34.34
N ASN A 137 6.68 -22.79 34.86
CA ASN A 137 6.65 -21.49 34.18
C ASN A 137 7.25 -21.52 32.76
N SER A 138 8.06 -22.53 32.45
CA SER A 138 8.71 -22.73 31.15
C SER A 138 7.72 -22.99 30.01
N SER A 139 6.68 -23.81 30.20
CA SER A 139 5.76 -24.19 29.10
C SER A 139 4.86 -23.05 28.65
N ALA A 140 4.46 -22.17 29.57
CA ALA A 140 3.70 -20.97 29.25
C ALA A 140 4.52 -19.99 28.40
N GLY A 141 5.82 -19.86 28.69
CA GLY A 141 6.73 -19.00 27.91
C GLY A 141 6.88 -19.44 26.45
N TYR A 142 6.81 -20.75 26.16
CA TYR A 142 6.83 -21.25 24.78
C TYR A 142 5.50 -21.02 24.04
N ILE A 143 4.35 -21.12 24.72
CA ILE A 143 3.05 -20.79 24.11
C ILE A 143 2.97 -19.30 23.76
N ASP A 144 3.61 -18.43 24.55
CA ASP A 144 3.70 -16.99 24.27
C ASP A 144 4.55 -16.65 23.03
N LEU A 145 5.30 -17.60 22.47
CA LEU A 145 5.99 -17.46 21.18
C LEU A 145 5.08 -17.70 19.97
N ILE A 146 3.97 -18.43 20.14
CA ILE A 146 3.06 -18.80 19.05
C ILE A 146 2.64 -17.58 18.20
N PRO A 147 2.24 -16.42 18.78
CA PRO A 147 1.86 -15.27 17.97
C PRO A 147 2.98 -14.77 17.06
N SER A 148 4.22 -14.79 17.53
CA SER A 148 5.39 -14.35 16.75
C SER A 148 5.70 -15.35 15.64
N VAL A 149 5.58 -16.65 15.93
CA VAL A 149 5.71 -17.71 14.91
C VAL A 149 4.64 -17.54 13.83
N MET A 150 3.39 -17.35 14.21
CA MET A 150 2.28 -17.13 13.26
C MET A 150 2.51 -15.92 12.36
N LEU A 151 3.05 -14.80 12.90
CA LEU A 151 3.42 -13.64 12.09
C LEU A 151 4.46 -13.98 11.01
N VAL A 152 5.50 -14.76 11.34
CA VAL A 152 6.52 -15.16 10.35
C VAL A 152 5.94 -15.98 9.21
N PHE A 153 4.90 -16.79 9.47
CA PHE A 153 4.21 -17.57 8.44
C PHE A 153 3.05 -16.82 7.77
N THR A 154 2.87 -15.53 8.06
CA THR A 154 1.86 -14.69 7.43
C THR A 154 2.44 -14.02 6.18
N ALA A 155 1.92 -14.37 5.00
CA ALA A 155 2.38 -13.82 3.71
C ALA A 155 2.38 -12.29 3.67
N SER A 156 1.28 -11.65 4.13
CA SER A 156 1.20 -10.19 4.26
C SER A 156 2.32 -9.58 5.11
N PHE A 157 2.69 -10.22 6.22
CA PHE A 157 3.75 -9.71 7.09
C PHE A 157 5.11 -9.79 6.41
N ILE A 158 5.40 -10.90 5.72
CA ILE A 158 6.62 -11.04 4.90
C ILE A 158 6.67 -9.95 3.82
N PHE A 159 5.59 -9.82 3.04
CA PHE A 159 5.48 -8.88 1.93
C PHE A 159 5.76 -7.44 2.38
N TRP A 160 5.03 -6.97 3.39
CA TRP A 160 5.15 -5.58 3.83
C TRP A 160 6.43 -5.29 4.62
N SER A 161 7.11 -6.31 5.13
CA SER A 161 8.38 -6.15 5.87
C SER A 161 9.60 -5.90 4.98
N VAL A 162 9.51 -6.16 3.68
CA VAL A 162 10.60 -5.90 2.71
C VAL A 162 10.24 -4.84 1.66
N SER A 163 9.02 -4.30 1.70
CA SER A 163 8.48 -3.34 0.72
C SER A 163 9.21 -1.99 0.61
N GLY A 164 10.07 -1.64 1.58
CA GLY A 164 10.68 -0.30 1.70
C GLY A 164 9.76 0.77 2.29
N MET A 165 8.52 0.40 2.65
CA MET A 165 7.56 1.29 3.32
C MET A 165 7.66 1.23 4.86
N GLU A 166 7.04 2.21 5.51
CA GLU A 166 7.05 2.41 6.96
C GLU A 166 6.20 1.41 7.77
N THR A 167 5.57 0.43 7.12
CA THR A 167 4.50 -0.41 7.71
C THR A 167 4.94 -1.10 9.00
N THR A 168 6.09 -1.75 9.00
CA THR A 168 6.63 -2.43 10.19
C THR A 168 7.12 -1.46 11.27
N MET A 169 7.57 -0.26 10.88
CA MET A 169 7.93 0.81 11.83
C MET A 169 6.67 1.30 12.56
N PHE A 170 5.58 1.51 11.83
CA PHE A 170 4.29 1.86 12.43
C PHE A 170 3.80 0.77 13.39
N MET A 171 3.85 -0.51 12.98
CA MET A 171 3.51 -1.63 13.85
C MET A 171 4.37 -1.65 15.12
N THR A 172 5.69 -1.42 14.99
CA THR A 172 6.62 -1.37 16.12
C THR A 172 6.19 -0.33 17.14
N PHE A 173 5.99 0.92 16.72
CA PHE A 173 5.66 2.01 17.63
C PHE A 173 4.25 1.87 18.23
N SER A 174 3.28 1.39 17.44
CA SER A 174 1.93 1.10 17.92
C SER A 174 1.94 0.00 19.00
N LEU A 175 2.62 -1.13 18.75
CA LEU A 175 2.72 -2.22 19.74
C LEU A 175 3.52 -1.80 20.98
N ALA A 176 4.59 -1.02 20.81
CA ALA A 176 5.35 -0.48 21.94
C ALA A 176 4.49 0.43 22.81
N GLY A 177 3.68 1.32 22.20
CA GLY A 177 2.72 2.15 22.90
C GLY A 177 1.72 1.32 23.71
N ILE A 178 1.10 0.32 23.08
CA ILE A 178 0.17 -0.61 23.75
C ILE A 178 0.86 -1.35 24.91
N TYR A 179 2.10 -1.82 24.71
CA TYR A 179 2.88 -2.53 25.73
C TYR A 179 3.14 -1.64 26.95
N PHE A 180 3.61 -0.40 26.74
CA PHE A 180 3.89 0.52 27.85
C PHE A 180 2.63 1.06 28.52
N TYR A 181 1.50 1.10 27.81
CA TYR A 181 0.20 1.39 28.42
C TYR A 181 -0.20 0.27 29.40
N ILE A 182 -0.16 -0.99 28.95
CA ILE A 182 -0.52 -2.15 29.81
C ILE A 182 0.44 -2.26 31.00
N LYS A 183 1.74 -2.17 30.75
CA LYS A 183 2.78 -2.23 31.80
C LYS A 183 2.69 -1.08 32.79
N GLY A 184 2.16 0.06 32.35
CA GLY A 184 2.00 1.27 33.14
C GLY A 184 0.71 1.34 33.95
N LYS A 185 -0.19 0.35 33.85
CA LYS A 185 -1.54 0.40 34.46
C LYS A 185 -1.49 0.77 35.96
N ASP A 186 -0.63 0.09 36.72
CA ASP A 186 -0.56 0.22 38.18
C ASP A 186 0.61 1.12 38.63
N ARG A 187 1.20 1.92 37.71
CA ARG A 187 2.30 2.82 38.06
C ARG A 187 1.78 4.10 38.69
N GLU A 188 2.37 4.48 39.81
CA GLU A 188 2.12 5.78 40.45
C GLU A 188 2.98 6.91 39.84
N ASN A 189 4.13 6.55 39.26
CA ASN A 189 5.04 7.48 38.60
C ASN A 189 4.62 7.80 37.15
N VAL A 190 5.12 8.92 36.64
CA VAL A 190 4.87 9.39 35.27
C VAL A 190 5.25 8.32 34.24
N ASN A 191 4.34 8.03 33.29
CA ASN A 191 4.58 7.06 32.22
C ASN A 191 4.81 7.78 30.89
N TYR A 192 6.05 8.20 30.65
CA TYR A 192 6.44 8.88 29.42
C TYR A 192 6.50 7.96 28.19
N LEU A 193 6.69 6.65 28.38
CA LEU A 193 6.96 5.72 27.29
C LEU A 193 5.72 5.44 26.44
N PHE A 194 4.54 5.27 27.07
CA PHE A 194 3.28 5.13 26.34
C PHE A 194 3.03 6.29 25.35
N PRO A 195 2.93 7.56 25.80
CA PRO A 195 2.65 8.69 24.91
C PRO A 195 3.78 8.93 23.92
N PHE A 196 5.04 8.68 24.30
CA PHE A 196 6.18 8.80 23.39
C PHE A 196 6.12 7.82 22.20
N PHE A 197 5.87 6.53 22.45
CA PHE A 197 5.77 5.57 21.35
C PHE A 197 4.51 5.78 20.50
N ILE A 198 3.40 6.24 21.10
CA ILE A 198 2.23 6.63 20.31
C ILE A 198 2.51 7.91 19.49
N LEU A 199 3.31 8.86 19.98
CA LEU A 199 3.78 10.00 19.18
C LEU A 199 4.57 9.53 17.96
N LEU A 200 5.53 8.62 18.15
CA LEU A 200 6.31 8.07 17.02
C LEU A 200 5.41 7.34 16.02
N SER A 201 4.42 6.59 16.52
CA SER A 201 3.38 5.96 15.69
C SER A 201 2.61 7.00 14.87
N THR A 202 2.14 8.09 15.49
CA THR A 202 1.45 9.22 14.84
C THR A 202 2.28 9.93 13.77
N LEU A 203 3.58 10.12 14.02
CA LEU A 203 4.49 10.71 13.03
C LEU A 203 4.85 9.74 11.90
N THR A 204 4.66 8.43 12.12
CA THR A 204 4.84 7.40 11.10
C THR A 204 3.61 7.25 10.23
N ARG A 205 2.41 7.28 10.83
CA ARG A 205 1.12 7.24 10.12
C ARG A 205 0.00 7.90 10.94
N PRO A 206 -1.01 8.51 10.29
CA PRO A 206 -2.09 9.21 11.00
C PRO A 206 -2.94 8.32 11.91
N GLU A 207 -3.00 7.00 11.67
CA GLU A 207 -3.72 6.04 12.52
C GLU A 207 -3.16 5.97 13.96
N GLY A 208 -1.95 6.50 14.21
CA GLY A 208 -1.43 6.68 15.58
C GLY A 208 -2.29 7.62 16.44
N LEU A 209 -2.86 8.69 15.84
CA LEU A 209 -3.81 9.59 16.53
C LEU A 209 -5.06 8.83 16.98
N TYR A 210 -5.52 7.95 16.10
CA TYR A 210 -6.67 7.11 16.35
C TYR A 210 -6.42 6.12 17.50
N PHE A 211 -5.24 5.47 17.54
CA PHE A 211 -4.84 4.62 18.66
C PHE A 211 -4.71 5.37 19.97
N PHE A 212 -4.14 6.59 19.96
CA PHE A 212 -4.10 7.43 21.14
C PHE A 212 -5.50 7.67 21.71
N GLY A 213 -6.45 8.09 20.87
CA GLY A 213 -7.84 8.36 21.27
C GLY A 213 -8.52 7.14 21.88
N LEU A 214 -8.42 5.97 21.25
CA LEU A 214 -9.02 4.73 21.77
C LEU A 214 -8.42 4.28 23.10
N ILE A 215 -7.09 4.38 23.26
CA ILE A 215 -6.42 4.02 24.51
C ILE A 215 -6.82 4.99 25.62
N MET A 216 -7.00 6.27 25.31
CA MET A 216 -7.50 7.27 26.26
C MET A 216 -8.95 7.01 26.67
N ILE A 217 -9.83 6.64 25.73
CA ILE A 217 -11.21 6.20 26.03
C ILE A 217 -11.18 4.97 26.95
N HIS A 218 -10.36 3.96 26.61
CA HIS A 218 -10.21 2.77 27.44
C HIS A 218 -9.73 3.10 28.86
N LYS A 219 -8.73 3.98 28.97
CA LYS A 219 -8.19 4.45 30.25
C LYS A 219 -9.26 5.16 31.08
N PHE A 220 -10.05 6.03 30.45
CA PHE A 220 -11.16 6.73 31.09
C PHE A 220 -12.18 5.73 31.65
N LEU A 221 -12.66 4.80 30.82
CA LEU A 221 -13.68 3.82 31.20
C LEU A 221 -13.24 2.93 32.38
N PHE A 222 -12.00 2.44 32.38
CA PHE A 222 -11.50 1.63 33.50
C PHE A 222 -11.24 2.44 34.76
N THR A 223 -10.70 3.64 34.63
CA THR A 223 -10.48 4.51 35.81
C THR A 223 -11.82 4.91 36.43
N TYR A 224 -12.83 5.21 35.60
CA TYR A 224 -14.19 5.51 36.06
C TYR A 224 -14.86 4.30 36.72
N LYS A 225 -14.69 3.11 36.16
CA LYS A 225 -15.18 1.86 36.75
C LYS A 225 -14.55 1.58 38.13
N GLU A 226 -13.27 1.88 38.30
CA GLU A 226 -12.54 1.64 39.56
C GLU A 226 -12.75 2.74 40.61
N LYS A 227 -12.89 4.01 40.21
CA LYS A 227 -12.88 5.17 41.12
C LYS A 227 -14.13 6.07 41.08
N GLY A 228 -15.11 5.79 40.21
CA GLY A 228 -16.31 6.61 40.04
C GLY A 228 -15.98 8.07 39.71
N ALA A 229 -16.66 9.02 40.36
CA ALA A 229 -16.44 10.46 40.16
C ALA A 229 -15.00 10.92 40.44
N ALA A 230 -14.25 10.22 41.32
CA ALA A 230 -12.85 10.53 41.60
C ALA A 230 -11.91 10.20 40.42
N ALA A 231 -12.39 9.51 39.38
CA ALA A 231 -11.63 9.21 38.18
C ALA A 231 -11.13 10.47 37.46
N PHE A 232 -11.94 11.54 37.40
CA PHE A 232 -11.53 12.80 36.80
C PHE A 232 -10.28 13.36 37.50
N LYS A 233 -10.28 13.44 38.82
CA LYS A 233 -9.10 13.89 39.59
C LYS A 233 -7.87 13.00 39.36
N SER A 234 -8.06 11.69 39.20
CA SER A 234 -6.97 10.76 38.92
C SER A 234 -6.39 10.95 37.51
N LEU A 235 -7.23 11.12 36.50
CA LEU A 235 -6.84 11.30 35.10
C LEU A 235 -6.19 12.66 34.84
N PHE A 236 -6.56 13.68 35.61
CA PHE A 236 -5.95 15.02 35.59
C PHE A 236 -4.93 15.20 36.73
N SER A 237 -4.37 14.12 37.26
CA SER A 237 -3.26 14.23 38.19
C SER A 237 -2.03 14.83 37.52
N LYS A 238 -1.15 15.46 38.29
CA LYS A 238 0.08 16.09 37.78
C LYS A 238 0.89 15.12 36.89
N ASN A 239 1.02 13.87 37.33
CA ASN A 239 1.80 12.86 36.60
C ASN A 239 1.15 12.48 35.26
N GLU A 240 -0.18 12.42 35.22
CA GLU A 240 -0.91 12.11 33.99
C GLU A 240 -0.87 13.26 32.99
N ILE A 241 -1.06 14.49 33.46
CA ILE A 241 -0.93 15.69 32.61
C ILE A 241 0.47 15.74 31.99
N ILE A 242 1.53 15.57 32.79
CA ILE A 242 2.90 15.54 32.28
C ILE A 242 3.08 14.43 31.23
N SER A 243 2.48 13.25 31.44
CA SER A 243 2.53 12.16 30.46
C SER A 243 1.85 12.56 29.16
N TYR A 244 0.64 13.13 29.21
CA TYR A 244 -0.10 13.54 28.01
C TYR A 244 0.60 14.67 27.25
N LEU A 245 1.28 15.59 27.95
CA LEU A 245 2.02 16.67 27.32
C LEU A 245 3.18 16.18 26.45
N VAL A 246 3.78 15.01 26.74
CA VAL A 246 4.77 14.37 25.85
C VAL A 246 4.20 14.04 24.47
N TYR A 247 2.90 13.80 24.38
CA TYR A 247 2.21 13.56 23.11
C TYR A 247 1.61 14.85 22.53
N ILE A 248 0.86 15.59 23.33
CA ILE A 248 0.04 16.72 22.88
C ILE A 248 0.92 17.87 22.35
N ILE A 249 1.99 18.23 23.05
CA ILE A 249 2.83 19.37 22.65
C ILE A 249 3.49 19.11 21.28
N PRO A 250 4.20 17.98 21.06
CA PRO A 250 4.81 17.72 19.76
C PRO A 250 3.79 17.56 18.63
N VAL A 251 2.62 16.96 18.90
CA VAL A 251 1.55 16.85 17.89
C VAL A 251 1.02 18.23 17.50
N ILE A 252 0.73 19.11 18.46
CA ILE A 252 0.29 20.48 18.16
C ILE A 252 1.37 21.19 17.35
N PHE A 253 2.64 21.10 17.76
CA PHE A 253 3.75 21.71 17.05
C PHE A 253 3.90 21.18 15.62
N TYR A 254 3.73 19.87 15.43
CA TYR A 254 3.71 19.24 14.11
C TYR A 254 2.60 19.82 13.21
N PHE A 255 1.37 19.92 13.71
CA PHE A 255 0.26 20.52 12.95
C PHE A 255 0.48 22.01 12.67
N LEU A 256 1.10 22.75 13.59
CA LEU A 256 1.44 24.16 13.38
C LEU A 256 2.52 24.32 12.29
N ILE A 257 3.59 23.53 12.34
CA ILE A 257 4.62 23.53 11.27
C ILE A 257 3.97 23.17 9.95
N ARG A 258 3.21 22.08 9.90
CA ARG A 258 2.50 21.63 8.70
C ARG A 258 1.66 22.75 8.11
N TYR A 259 0.81 23.38 8.93
CA TYR A 259 -0.05 24.46 8.48
C TYR A 259 0.77 25.66 7.99
N SER A 260 1.82 26.04 8.71
CA SER A 260 2.70 27.17 8.33
C SER A 260 3.48 26.92 7.03
N TYR A 261 3.84 25.67 6.75
CA TYR A 261 4.67 25.31 5.61
C TYR A 261 3.85 24.98 4.36
N TYR A 262 2.78 24.20 4.49
CA TYR A 262 1.96 23.71 3.38
C TYR A 262 0.65 24.48 3.19
N GLY A 263 0.19 25.22 4.21
CA GLY A 263 -1.08 25.97 4.17
C GLY A 263 -2.33 25.15 4.48
N TYR A 264 -2.20 23.87 4.84
CA TYR A 264 -3.31 22.96 5.15
C TYR A 264 -3.10 22.21 6.46
N LEU A 265 -4.20 21.85 7.13
CA LEU A 265 -4.15 21.11 8.41
C LEU A 265 -3.88 19.62 8.23
N PHE A 266 -4.34 19.04 7.12
CA PHE A 266 -4.17 17.63 6.79
C PHE A 266 -3.25 17.49 5.56
N PRO A 267 -2.57 16.33 5.40
CA PRO A 267 -1.75 16.08 4.22
C PRO A 267 -2.60 16.05 2.96
N ASN A 268 -2.02 16.36 1.80
CA ASN A 268 -2.74 16.45 0.53
C ASN A 268 -3.38 15.11 0.13
N THR A 269 -2.71 14.01 0.48
CA THR A 269 -3.23 12.64 0.29
C THR A 269 -4.56 12.38 1.02
N TYR A 270 -4.87 13.12 2.10
CA TYR A 270 -6.17 13.02 2.77
C TYR A 270 -7.25 13.59 1.86
N TYR A 271 -7.07 14.83 1.38
CA TYR A 271 -8.04 15.51 0.52
C TYR A 271 -8.23 14.78 -0.82
N ALA A 272 -7.18 14.15 -1.36
CA ALA A 272 -7.26 13.34 -2.57
C ALA A 272 -8.09 12.05 -2.44
N LYS A 273 -8.18 11.49 -1.22
CA LYS A 273 -8.80 10.18 -0.95
C LYS A 273 -10.14 10.24 -0.23
N THR A 274 -10.64 11.43 0.13
CA THR A 274 -11.87 11.53 0.93
C THR A 274 -13.14 11.44 0.09
N GLY A 275 -14.01 10.49 0.46
CA GLY A 275 -15.42 10.44 0.09
C GLY A 275 -16.13 9.39 0.95
N LEU A 276 -17.30 9.70 1.51
CA LEU A 276 -18.14 8.72 2.21
C LEU A 276 -19.27 8.31 1.26
N THR A 277 -19.06 7.21 0.54
CA THR A 277 -20.05 6.69 -0.42
C THR A 277 -20.28 5.20 -0.18
N GLU A 278 -21.42 4.70 -0.66
CA GLU A 278 -21.78 3.27 -0.60
C GLU A 278 -20.69 2.38 -1.23
N VAL A 279 -20.03 2.87 -2.28
CA VAL A 279 -18.93 2.15 -2.96
C VAL A 279 -17.72 1.96 -2.06
N TYR A 280 -17.38 2.93 -1.21
CA TYR A 280 -16.30 2.74 -0.24
C TYR A 280 -16.68 1.66 0.79
N PHE A 281 -17.91 1.70 1.29
CA PHE A 281 -18.34 0.70 2.26
C PHE A 281 -18.33 -0.72 1.68
N SER A 282 -18.82 -0.92 0.46
CA SER A 282 -18.83 -2.24 -0.19
C SER A 282 -17.40 -2.76 -0.45
N ALA A 283 -16.50 -1.90 -0.95
CA ALA A 283 -15.09 -2.24 -1.14
C ALA A 283 -14.40 -2.58 0.20
N GLY A 284 -14.69 -1.83 1.26
CA GLY A 284 -14.17 -2.08 2.60
C GLY A 284 -14.67 -3.39 3.20
N LEU A 285 -15.94 -3.74 2.97
CA LEU A 285 -16.52 -5.00 3.38
C LEU A 285 -15.88 -6.18 2.63
N GLU A 286 -15.70 -6.07 1.31
CA GLU A 286 -15.02 -7.09 0.51
C GLU A 286 -13.57 -7.28 0.99
N TYR A 287 -12.85 -6.18 1.24
CA TYR A 287 -11.50 -6.21 1.79
C TYR A 287 -11.44 -6.92 3.15
N PHE A 288 -12.42 -6.67 4.03
CA PHE A 288 -12.54 -7.37 5.32
C PHE A 288 -12.84 -8.87 5.15
N LEU A 289 -13.77 -9.23 4.26
CA LEU A 289 -14.09 -10.63 3.99
C LEU A 289 -12.88 -11.39 3.43
N ASN A 290 -12.14 -10.77 2.52
CA ASN A 290 -10.87 -11.30 1.99
C ASN A 290 -9.82 -11.48 3.10
N PHE A 291 -9.77 -10.57 4.08
CA PHE A 291 -8.93 -10.75 5.26
C PHE A 291 -9.36 -11.95 6.12
N LEU A 292 -10.66 -12.14 6.35
CA LEU A 292 -11.17 -13.27 7.14
C LEU A 292 -10.83 -14.63 6.53
N THR A 293 -11.03 -14.75 5.21
CA THR A 293 -10.76 -15.99 4.47
C THR A 293 -9.26 -16.26 4.34
N SER A 294 -8.43 -15.23 4.18
CA SER A 294 -6.99 -15.39 3.97
C SER A 294 -6.19 -15.59 5.27
N TYR A 295 -6.57 -14.92 6.36
CA TYR A 295 -5.70 -14.79 7.55
C TYR A 295 -6.34 -15.18 8.88
N MET A 296 -7.65 -15.40 8.97
CA MET A 296 -8.37 -15.58 10.25
C MET A 296 -9.13 -16.90 10.38
N LEU A 297 -8.88 -17.88 9.48
CA LEU A 297 -9.66 -19.13 9.40
C LEU A 297 -11.17 -18.85 9.35
N TYR A 298 -11.61 -18.04 8.38
CA TYR A 298 -13.02 -17.61 8.25
C TYR A 298 -13.57 -16.90 9.50
N GLY A 299 -12.70 -16.20 10.24
CA GLY A 299 -13.04 -15.45 11.45
C GLY A 299 -12.98 -16.23 12.76
N VAL A 300 -12.64 -17.53 12.74
CA VAL A 300 -12.50 -18.34 13.95
C VAL A 300 -11.49 -17.74 14.93
N MET A 301 -10.38 -17.19 14.44
CA MET A 301 -9.36 -16.58 15.31
C MET A 301 -9.82 -15.29 16.01
N LEU A 302 -10.80 -14.60 15.44
CA LEU A 302 -11.36 -13.38 16.02
C LEU A 302 -12.42 -13.72 17.08
N ILE A 303 -13.28 -14.71 16.79
CA ILE A 303 -14.46 -15.04 17.59
C ILE A 303 -14.13 -16.03 18.72
N ALA A 304 -13.35 -17.08 18.46
CA ALA A 304 -13.08 -18.11 19.47
C ALA A 304 -12.46 -17.56 20.77
N PRO A 305 -11.54 -16.57 20.73
CA PRO A 305 -11.01 -15.98 21.95
C PRO A 305 -12.01 -15.15 22.77
N LEU A 306 -13.24 -14.90 22.28
CA LEU A 306 -14.31 -14.30 23.10
C LEU A 306 -14.62 -15.19 24.32
N TYR A 307 -14.30 -16.48 24.25
CA TYR A 307 -14.35 -17.39 25.39
C TYR A 307 -13.57 -16.87 26.62
N LEU A 308 -12.49 -16.12 26.40
CA LEU A 308 -11.64 -15.56 27.45
C LEU A 308 -12.37 -14.53 28.33
N PHE A 309 -13.48 -13.94 27.87
CA PHE A 309 -14.31 -13.03 28.68
C PHE A 309 -14.94 -13.71 29.91
N LYS A 310 -14.97 -15.05 29.95
CA LYS A 310 -15.36 -15.78 31.16
C LYS A 310 -14.40 -15.53 32.33
N ASN A 311 -13.15 -15.15 32.07
CA ASN A 311 -12.17 -14.85 33.11
C ASN A 311 -12.12 -13.35 33.41
N LYS A 312 -12.67 -12.94 34.57
CA LYS A 312 -12.74 -11.52 34.97
C LYS A 312 -11.39 -10.90 35.36
N GLU A 313 -10.38 -11.71 35.69
CA GLU A 313 -9.06 -11.21 36.15
C GLU A 313 -8.30 -10.43 35.07
N ASN A 314 -8.66 -10.66 33.81
CA ASN A 314 -7.92 -10.20 32.64
C ASN A 314 -8.70 -9.24 31.75
N LEU A 315 -9.79 -8.70 32.28
CA LEU A 315 -10.73 -7.91 31.50
C LEU A 315 -10.06 -6.67 30.90
N PHE A 316 -9.13 -6.02 31.61
CA PHE A 316 -8.44 -4.81 31.16
C PHE A 316 -7.71 -4.98 29.81
N VAL A 317 -6.88 -6.02 29.67
CA VAL A 317 -6.13 -6.25 28.42
C VAL A 317 -7.08 -6.76 27.33
N LEU A 318 -8.02 -7.63 27.70
CA LEU A 318 -8.97 -8.22 26.77
C LEU A 318 -9.88 -7.17 26.12
N THR A 319 -10.43 -6.25 26.91
CA THR A 319 -11.27 -5.15 26.40
C THR A 319 -10.46 -4.16 25.58
N LEU A 320 -9.21 -3.87 25.95
CA LEU A 320 -8.34 -3.01 25.16
C LEU A 320 -8.10 -3.61 23.77
N PHE A 321 -7.70 -4.88 23.71
CA PHE A 321 -7.40 -5.53 22.43
C PHE A 321 -8.63 -5.58 21.54
N TYR A 322 -9.79 -5.99 22.08
CA TYR A 322 -11.03 -6.01 21.29
C TYR A 322 -11.51 -4.60 20.89
N LEU A 323 -11.34 -3.58 21.74
CA LEU A 323 -11.65 -2.20 21.36
C LEU A 323 -10.80 -1.77 20.15
N LEU A 324 -9.49 -2.00 20.19
CA LEU A 324 -8.57 -1.66 19.10
C LEU A 324 -8.89 -2.48 17.84
N ILE A 325 -9.09 -3.80 17.97
CA ILE A 325 -9.39 -4.69 16.85
C ILE A 325 -10.70 -4.30 16.16
N PHE A 326 -11.82 -4.25 16.90
CA PHE A 326 -13.13 -4.02 16.28
C PHE A 326 -13.28 -2.60 15.77
N SER A 327 -12.78 -1.62 16.52
CA SER A 327 -12.85 -0.24 16.06
C SER A 327 -12.00 -0.07 14.79
N PHE A 328 -10.82 -0.69 14.69
CA PHE A 328 -9.98 -0.60 13.50
C PHE A 328 -10.56 -1.36 12.30
N ILE A 329 -11.27 -2.48 12.53
CA ILE A 329 -12.06 -3.18 11.50
C ILE A 329 -13.15 -2.24 10.97
N ILE A 330 -13.92 -1.61 11.85
CA ILE A 330 -14.97 -0.66 11.47
C ILE A 330 -14.38 0.50 10.67
N TYR A 331 -13.29 1.10 11.16
CA TYR A 331 -12.57 2.17 10.47
C TYR A 331 -12.14 1.75 9.05
N THR A 332 -11.53 0.56 8.93
CA THR A 332 -11.05 0.03 7.65
C THR A 332 -12.21 -0.19 6.67
N ILE A 333 -13.36 -0.70 7.14
CA ILE A 333 -14.55 -0.89 6.31
C ILE A 333 -15.12 0.47 5.86
N ILE A 334 -15.22 1.45 6.77
CA ILE A 334 -15.77 2.78 6.46
C ILE A 334 -14.90 3.53 5.43
N VAL A 335 -13.58 3.43 5.54
CA VAL A 335 -12.64 4.08 4.60
C VAL A 335 -12.50 3.31 3.28
N GLY A 336 -13.04 2.08 3.22
CA GLY A 336 -13.07 1.26 2.01
C GLY A 336 -11.86 0.37 1.77
N GLY A 337 -11.10 0.06 2.82
CA GLY A 337 -9.93 -0.83 2.77
C GLY A 337 -8.71 -0.21 2.07
N ASP A 338 -7.69 -1.03 1.83
CA ASP A 338 -6.47 -0.61 1.12
C ASP A 338 -6.57 -0.89 -0.39
N VAL A 339 -5.95 -0.06 -1.22
CA VAL A 339 -5.74 -0.32 -2.66
C VAL A 339 -4.56 -1.28 -2.86
N LEU A 340 -3.61 -1.25 -1.92
CA LEU A 340 -2.43 -2.08 -2.00
C LEU A 340 -2.74 -3.52 -1.59
N LYS A 341 -1.98 -4.44 -2.17
CA LYS A 341 -2.19 -5.88 -2.07
C LYS A 341 -1.96 -6.40 -0.64
N GLN A 342 -2.29 -7.68 -0.44
CA GLN A 342 -1.94 -8.41 0.78
C GLN A 342 -2.50 -7.81 2.09
N ASN A 343 -3.68 -7.18 2.08
CA ASN A 343 -4.41 -6.77 3.29
C ASN A 343 -3.60 -5.92 4.31
N ARG A 344 -2.72 -5.01 3.82
CA ARG A 344 -1.77 -4.23 4.63
C ARG A 344 -2.37 -3.61 5.90
N PHE A 345 -3.54 -2.97 5.81
CA PHE A 345 -4.12 -2.25 6.95
C PHE A 345 -4.31 -3.16 8.18
N PHE A 346 -4.74 -4.41 7.98
CA PHE A 346 -5.02 -5.33 9.07
C PHE A 346 -3.75 -5.87 9.75
N LEU A 347 -2.56 -5.71 9.15
CA LEU A 347 -1.30 -6.07 9.81
C LEU A 347 -1.15 -5.39 11.16
N THR A 348 -1.62 -4.15 11.29
CA THR A 348 -1.54 -3.38 12.53
C THR A 348 -2.19 -4.09 13.72
N ILE A 349 -3.32 -4.75 13.51
CA ILE A 349 -4.10 -5.42 14.57
C ILE A 349 -3.86 -6.93 14.62
N LEU A 350 -3.23 -7.51 13.60
CA LEU A 350 -2.98 -8.94 13.50
C LEU A 350 -2.19 -9.52 14.70
N PRO A 351 -1.13 -8.86 15.20
CA PRO A 351 -0.44 -9.30 16.42
C PRO A 351 -1.39 -9.45 17.61
N LEU A 352 -2.33 -8.52 17.79
CA LEU A 352 -3.29 -8.55 18.90
C LEU A 352 -4.22 -9.76 18.78
N ILE A 353 -4.70 -10.05 17.56
CA ILE A 353 -5.56 -11.21 17.29
C ILE A 353 -4.79 -12.51 17.56
N TYR A 354 -3.55 -12.62 17.09
CA TYR A 354 -2.72 -13.80 17.32
C TYR A 354 -2.38 -14.00 18.80
N ILE A 355 -2.16 -12.92 19.56
CA ILE A 355 -2.00 -13.00 21.02
C ILE A 355 -3.27 -13.56 21.68
N LEU A 356 -4.46 -13.04 21.32
CA LEU A 356 -5.73 -13.56 21.85
C LEU A 356 -5.94 -15.04 21.52
N PHE A 357 -5.61 -15.45 20.29
CA PHE A 357 -5.69 -16.85 19.88
C PHE A 357 -4.70 -17.74 20.63
N ALA A 358 -3.44 -17.33 20.79
CA ALA A 358 -2.46 -18.08 21.58
C ALA A 358 -2.88 -18.20 23.05
N LYS A 359 -3.54 -17.18 23.59
CA LYS A 359 -4.12 -17.20 24.94
C LYS A 359 -5.31 -18.13 25.08
N LEU A 360 -6.13 -18.26 24.05
CA LEU A 360 -7.14 -19.32 23.99
C LEU A 360 -6.48 -20.71 23.99
N LEU A 361 -5.41 -20.90 23.21
CA LEU A 361 -4.64 -22.16 23.21
C LEU A 361 -4.01 -22.44 24.58
N LEU A 362 -3.53 -21.42 25.30
CA LEU A 362 -3.01 -21.55 26.65
C LEU A 362 -4.09 -22.00 27.64
N GLU A 363 -5.32 -21.47 27.53
CA GLU A 363 -6.46 -21.89 28.34
C GLU A 363 -6.85 -23.35 28.02
N ILE A 364 -6.82 -23.77 26.76
CA ILE A 364 -7.02 -25.16 26.34
C ILE A 364 -5.92 -26.05 26.91
N TYR A 365 -4.66 -25.63 26.83
CA TYR A 365 -3.51 -26.33 27.41
C TYR A 365 -3.72 -26.57 28.91
N TYR A 366 -4.09 -25.54 29.68
CA TYR A 366 -4.35 -25.69 31.11
C TYR A 366 -5.45 -26.71 31.38
N ARG A 367 -6.55 -26.68 30.64
CA ARG A 367 -7.66 -27.65 30.81
C ARG A 367 -7.26 -29.09 30.46
N LEU A 368 -6.52 -29.27 29.37
CA LEU A 368 -6.04 -30.59 28.96
C LEU A 368 -4.98 -31.12 29.93
N SER A 369 -4.09 -30.26 30.41
CA SER A 369 -3.02 -30.64 31.37
C SER A 369 -3.56 -31.07 32.74
N VAL A 370 -4.76 -30.64 33.11
CA VAL A 370 -5.45 -31.11 34.33
C VAL A 370 -6.02 -32.52 34.14
N LYS A 371 -6.43 -32.87 32.92
CA LYS A 371 -7.06 -34.16 32.60
C LYS A 371 -6.05 -35.23 32.13
N ASN A 372 -4.99 -34.82 31.43
CA ASN A 372 -4.00 -35.67 30.77
C ASN A 372 -2.57 -35.23 31.15
N SER A 373 -1.55 -35.91 30.63
CA SER A 373 -0.14 -35.50 30.78
C SER A 373 0.14 -34.10 30.19
N GLN A 374 0.98 -33.30 30.85
CA GLN A 374 1.41 -31.98 30.36
C GLN A 374 2.08 -32.07 28.98
N SER A 375 2.87 -33.11 28.73
CA SER A 375 3.52 -33.32 27.44
C SER A 375 2.50 -33.57 26.32
N PHE A 376 1.42 -34.28 26.62
CA PHE A 376 0.33 -34.51 25.67
C PHE A 376 -0.39 -33.19 25.34
N ALA A 377 -0.76 -32.42 26.36
CA ALA A 377 -1.43 -31.13 26.17
C ALA A 377 -0.57 -30.15 25.35
N PHE A 378 0.73 -30.10 25.64
CA PHE A 378 1.68 -29.28 24.88
C PHE A 378 1.83 -29.75 23.43
N GLY A 379 1.91 -31.06 23.21
CA GLY A 379 1.92 -31.66 21.87
C GLY A 379 0.70 -31.27 21.04
N VAL A 380 -0.51 -31.36 21.62
CA VAL A 380 -1.76 -30.97 20.93
C VAL A 380 -1.75 -29.50 20.53
N VAL A 381 -1.40 -28.59 21.45
CA VAL A 381 -1.34 -27.14 21.14
C VAL A 381 -0.31 -26.84 20.06
N THR A 382 0.86 -27.47 20.13
CA THR A 382 1.93 -27.30 19.15
C THR A 382 1.50 -27.79 17.77
N VAL A 383 0.83 -28.95 17.68
CA VAL A 383 0.30 -29.48 16.41
C VAL A 383 -0.76 -28.56 15.82
N ILE A 384 -1.69 -28.04 16.63
CA ILE A 384 -2.69 -27.07 16.15
C ILE A 384 -2.01 -25.81 15.60
N ALA A 385 -1.08 -25.23 16.37
CA ALA A 385 -0.36 -24.03 15.93
C ALA A 385 0.44 -24.28 14.65
N ALA A 386 1.12 -25.42 14.53
CA ALA A 386 1.88 -25.80 13.35
C ALA A 386 0.97 -26.01 12.13
N ALA A 387 -0.14 -26.74 12.28
CA ALA A 387 -1.11 -26.97 11.21
C ALA A 387 -1.68 -25.66 10.67
N VAL A 388 -1.99 -24.71 11.56
CA VAL A 388 -2.44 -23.37 11.20
C VAL A 388 -1.37 -22.61 10.41
N CYS A 389 -0.12 -22.59 10.89
CA CYS A 389 0.97 -21.89 10.20
C CYS A 389 1.24 -22.49 8.81
N ILE A 390 1.25 -23.82 8.70
CA ILE A 390 1.43 -24.54 7.43
C ILE A 390 0.31 -24.17 6.46
N TYR A 391 -0.95 -24.24 6.90
CA TYR A 391 -2.11 -23.92 6.07
C TYR A 391 -2.08 -22.48 5.55
N TYR A 392 -1.73 -21.50 6.40
CA TYR A 392 -1.64 -20.10 5.97
C TYR A 392 -0.54 -19.87 4.95
N TYR A 393 0.66 -20.35 5.24
CA TYR A 393 1.77 -20.16 4.32
C TYR A 393 1.50 -20.87 3.00
N SER A 394 1.00 -22.12 3.02
CA SER A 394 0.72 -22.88 1.79
C SER A 394 -0.40 -22.26 0.96
N SER A 395 -1.46 -21.75 1.59
CA SER A 395 -2.61 -21.19 0.87
C SER A 395 -2.32 -19.82 0.23
N GLN A 396 -1.34 -19.07 0.74
CA GLN A 396 -1.03 -17.73 0.27
C GLN A 396 0.27 -17.63 -0.56
N LYS A 397 1.09 -18.69 -0.61
CA LYS A 397 2.42 -18.66 -1.26
C LYS A 397 2.35 -18.26 -2.73
N GLU A 398 1.50 -18.89 -3.53
CA GLU A 398 1.38 -18.59 -4.96
C GLU A 398 0.93 -17.15 -5.21
N LYS A 399 -0.03 -16.66 -4.41
CA LYS A 399 -0.49 -15.27 -4.47
C LYS A 399 0.61 -14.28 -4.08
N LEU A 400 1.40 -14.61 -3.05
CA LEU A 400 2.55 -13.81 -2.63
C LEU A 400 3.59 -13.69 -3.75
N ASP A 401 3.98 -14.81 -4.37
CA ASP A 401 4.96 -14.84 -5.45
C ASP A 401 4.47 -14.04 -6.67
N SER A 402 3.19 -14.20 -7.05
CA SER A 402 2.56 -13.44 -8.12
C SER A 402 2.53 -11.93 -7.84
N ASP A 403 2.19 -11.54 -6.60
CA ASP A 403 2.14 -10.14 -6.21
C ASP A 403 3.52 -9.47 -6.24
N ILE A 404 4.56 -10.18 -5.78
CA ILE A 404 5.96 -9.73 -5.84
C ILE A 404 6.42 -9.55 -7.27
N GLN A 405 6.17 -10.54 -8.14
CA GLN A 405 6.56 -10.48 -9.55
C GLN A 405 5.87 -9.31 -10.28
N SER A 406 4.58 -9.12 -10.01
CA SER A 406 3.81 -8.00 -10.55
C SER A 406 4.37 -6.65 -10.11
N GLU A 407 4.76 -6.50 -8.84
CA GLU A 407 5.29 -5.23 -8.33
C GLU A 407 6.70 -4.95 -8.86
N ASN A 408 7.58 -5.96 -8.87
CA ASN A 408 8.92 -5.83 -9.46
C ASN A 408 8.84 -5.49 -10.95
N GLY A 409 7.93 -6.13 -11.69
CA GLY A 409 7.69 -5.82 -13.10
C GLY A 409 7.20 -4.38 -13.30
N LEU A 410 6.32 -3.88 -12.43
CA LEU A 410 5.87 -2.50 -12.44
C LEU A 410 7.03 -1.53 -12.18
N VAL A 411 7.78 -1.71 -11.09
CA VAL A 411 8.87 -0.81 -10.69
C VAL A 411 9.99 -0.79 -11.73
N GLU A 412 10.40 -1.94 -12.28
CA GLU A 412 11.41 -1.98 -13.34
C GLU A 412 10.93 -1.27 -14.60
N LYS A 413 9.66 -1.48 -15.02
CA LYS A 413 9.03 -0.71 -16.09
C LYS A 413 9.12 0.81 -15.80
N MET A 414 8.66 1.24 -14.62
CA MET A 414 8.65 2.65 -14.24
C MET A 414 10.04 3.27 -14.16
N LYS A 415 11.05 2.50 -13.74
CA LYS A 415 12.44 2.92 -13.69
C LYS A 415 13.04 3.13 -15.08
N VAL A 416 12.80 2.21 -16.02
CA VAL A 416 13.24 2.37 -17.42
C VAL A 416 12.58 3.61 -18.03
N THR A 417 11.26 3.74 -17.90
CA THR A 417 10.51 4.90 -18.41
C THR A 417 10.95 6.21 -17.75
N GLY A 418 11.22 6.22 -16.44
CA GLY A 418 11.74 7.39 -15.73
C GLY A 418 13.11 7.83 -16.24
N ASN A 419 14.04 6.89 -16.46
CA ASN A 419 15.34 7.21 -17.06
C ASN A 419 15.21 7.71 -18.51
N TRP A 420 14.25 7.21 -19.27
CA TRP A 420 13.93 7.74 -20.60
C TRP A 420 13.47 9.20 -20.51
N PHE A 421 12.55 9.54 -19.60
CA PHE A 421 12.15 10.94 -19.36
C PHE A 421 13.32 11.83 -18.93
N LYS A 422 14.23 11.32 -18.10
CA LYS A 422 15.45 12.05 -17.73
C LYS A 422 16.30 12.36 -18.96
N SER A 423 16.46 11.42 -19.89
CA SER A 423 17.18 11.65 -21.15
C SER A 423 16.48 12.69 -22.03
N LYS A 424 15.14 12.64 -22.13
CA LYS A 424 14.35 13.64 -22.87
C LYS A 424 14.42 15.03 -22.28
N GLN A 425 14.39 15.13 -20.96
CA GLN A 425 14.61 16.40 -20.26
C GLN A 425 16.00 16.98 -20.60
N GLN A 426 17.04 16.14 -20.63
CA GLN A 426 18.39 16.57 -21.01
C GLN A 426 18.49 17.01 -22.48
N GLU A 427 17.85 16.28 -23.40
CA GLU A 427 17.76 16.66 -24.82
C GLU A 427 17.06 18.02 -25.01
N LEU A 428 16.01 18.29 -24.23
CA LEU A 428 15.27 19.56 -24.27
C LEU A 428 16.06 20.75 -23.72
N GLY A 429 17.06 20.52 -22.86
CA GLY A 429 17.86 21.58 -22.25
C GLY A 429 17.09 22.53 -21.32
N ARG A 430 15.86 22.20 -20.93
CA ARG A 430 15.01 22.96 -20.01
C ARG A 430 14.27 22.04 -19.04
N PRO A 431 13.69 22.56 -17.94
CA PRO A 431 12.72 21.80 -17.15
C PRO A 431 11.59 21.26 -18.02
N MET A 432 11.17 20.04 -17.73
CA MET A 432 10.13 19.31 -18.47
C MET A 432 8.93 19.08 -17.57
N THR A 433 7.73 19.13 -18.12
CA THR A 433 6.48 18.81 -17.39
C THR A 433 5.94 17.46 -17.84
N LEU A 434 5.69 16.55 -16.89
CA LEU A 434 5.15 15.22 -17.11
C LEU A 434 3.84 15.08 -16.34
N ALA A 435 2.75 14.64 -16.98
CA ALA A 435 1.55 14.23 -16.26
C ALA A 435 1.48 12.70 -16.13
N ALA A 436 1.25 12.16 -14.93
CA ALA A 436 1.21 10.72 -14.70
C ALA A 436 0.28 10.33 -13.53
N THR A 437 -0.25 9.10 -13.55
CA THR A 437 -1.08 8.52 -12.47
C THR A 437 -0.27 7.70 -11.47
N THR A 438 0.63 6.86 -11.97
CA THR A 438 1.55 6.05 -11.16
C THR A 438 2.86 6.81 -11.03
N ILE A 439 2.99 7.60 -9.96
CA ILE A 439 4.03 8.62 -9.84
C ILE A 439 5.24 8.19 -9.00
N GLY A 440 5.30 6.96 -8.49
CA GLY A 440 6.40 6.52 -7.62
C GLY A 440 7.74 6.47 -8.33
N ALA A 441 8.12 5.30 -8.84
CA ALA A 441 9.44 5.07 -9.40
C ALA A 441 9.70 5.96 -10.63
N VAL A 442 8.70 6.18 -11.48
CA VAL A 442 8.87 6.98 -12.71
C VAL A 442 9.31 8.41 -12.40
N SER A 443 8.73 9.05 -11.38
CA SER A 443 9.09 10.42 -11.01
C SER A 443 10.46 10.48 -10.35
N TYR A 444 10.80 9.48 -9.52
CA TYR A 444 12.08 9.42 -8.84
C TYR A 444 13.24 9.29 -9.84
N PHE A 445 13.11 8.39 -10.82
CA PHE A 445 14.15 8.17 -11.83
C PHE A 445 14.17 9.26 -12.92
N ALA A 446 13.05 9.93 -13.20
CA ALA A 446 13.01 11.11 -14.09
C ALA A 446 13.86 12.29 -13.57
N GLY A 447 14.03 12.39 -12.25
CA GLY A 447 14.87 13.39 -11.60
C GLY A 447 14.18 14.73 -11.35
N GLN A 448 14.94 15.65 -10.74
CA GLN A 448 14.42 16.90 -10.16
C GLN A 448 14.03 17.97 -11.18
N ASN A 449 14.56 17.89 -12.41
CA ASN A 449 14.24 18.83 -13.49
C ASN A 449 12.96 18.45 -14.26
N VAL A 450 12.30 17.37 -13.86
CA VAL A 450 11.00 16.95 -14.41
C VAL A 450 9.93 17.27 -13.38
N ASN A 451 9.12 18.30 -13.65
CA ASN A 451 7.94 18.61 -12.86
C ASN A 451 6.85 17.57 -13.17
N VAL A 452 6.29 16.92 -12.15
CA VAL A 452 5.30 15.85 -12.33
C VAL A 452 3.93 16.32 -11.83
N ILE A 453 2.97 16.38 -12.75
CA ILE A 453 1.55 16.58 -12.46
C ILE A 453 0.96 15.22 -12.11
N ASP A 454 0.63 15.04 -10.84
CA ASP A 454 -0.01 13.84 -10.33
C ASP A 454 -1.51 13.84 -10.62
N LEU A 455 -1.91 13.03 -11.59
CA LEU A 455 -3.28 12.94 -12.08
C LEU A 455 -4.29 12.44 -11.02
N LEU A 456 -3.82 11.92 -9.89
CA LEU A 456 -4.64 11.45 -8.77
C LEU A 456 -4.69 12.46 -7.61
N GLY A 457 -3.89 13.52 -7.67
CA GLY A 457 -3.87 14.58 -6.66
C GLY A 457 -3.22 14.20 -5.33
N LEU A 458 -2.43 13.14 -5.22
CA LEU A 458 -1.70 12.82 -3.99
C LEU A 458 -0.66 13.91 -3.68
N THR A 459 0.05 14.36 -4.71
CA THR A 459 1.12 15.38 -4.64
C THR A 459 0.74 16.69 -5.34
N ASP A 460 -0.43 16.75 -5.99
CA ASP A 460 -0.94 17.95 -6.66
C ASP A 460 -2.06 18.62 -5.85
N LYS A 461 -1.86 19.90 -5.52
CA LYS A 461 -2.78 20.68 -4.69
C LYS A 461 -4.08 21.02 -5.42
N GLU A 462 -4.02 21.39 -6.69
CA GLU A 462 -5.20 21.84 -7.43
C GLU A 462 -6.15 20.67 -7.67
N ILE A 463 -5.61 19.50 -8.02
CA ILE A 463 -6.41 18.29 -8.23
C ILE A 463 -7.06 17.82 -6.92
N ALA A 464 -6.35 17.89 -5.79
CA ALA A 464 -6.89 17.47 -4.50
C ALA A 464 -7.99 18.40 -3.97
N HIS A 465 -7.86 19.72 -4.17
CA HIS A 465 -8.74 20.72 -3.56
C HIS A 465 -9.83 21.25 -4.50
N ASN A 466 -9.62 21.21 -5.82
CA ASN A 466 -10.54 21.68 -6.84
C ASN A 466 -10.79 20.60 -7.91
N PRO A 467 -11.30 19.40 -7.53
CA PRO A 467 -11.58 18.34 -8.49
C PRO A 467 -12.74 18.70 -9.42
N LYS A 468 -12.65 18.30 -10.69
CA LYS A 468 -13.70 18.45 -11.70
C LYS A 468 -14.19 17.08 -12.15
N ILE A 469 -15.13 16.53 -11.37
CA ILE A 469 -15.69 15.20 -11.62
C ILE A 469 -16.66 15.24 -12.82
N ILE A 470 -16.51 14.25 -13.68
CA ILE A 470 -17.36 13.98 -14.84
C ILE A 470 -18.12 12.69 -14.53
N PRO A 471 -19.40 12.77 -14.11
CA PRO A 471 -20.17 11.62 -13.63
C PRO A 471 -20.18 10.43 -14.59
N GLU A 472 -20.17 10.66 -15.90
CA GLU A 472 -20.39 9.65 -16.92
C GLU A 472 -19.15 8.74 -17.16
N ILE A 473 -17.93 9.24 -16.92
CA ILE A 473 -16.70 8.40 -16.86
C ILE A 473 -16.38 7.94 -15.43
N SER A 474 -17.03 8.56 -14.43
CA SER A 474 -16.82 8.29 -13.01
C SER A 474 -17.82 7.29 -12.41
N ALA A 475 -18.85 6.93 -13.18
CA ALA A 475 -19.88 6.00 -12.76
C ALA A 475 -19.34 4.57 -12.65
N GLY A 476 -19.71 3.89 -11.56
CA GLY A 476 -19.31 2.52 -11.29
C GLY A 476 -17.95 2.38 -10.61
N ASP A 477 -17.57 1.12 -10.38
CA ASP A 477 -16.24 0.75 -9.90
C ASP A 477 -15.37 0.39 -11.12
N ILE A 478 -14.23 1.07 -11.24
CA ILE A 478 -13.24 0.84 -12.31
C ILE A 478 -11.90 0.35 -11.76
N GLY A 479 -11.86 -0.05 -10.48
CA GLY A 479 -10.66 -0.55 -9.80
C GLY A 479 -9.72 0.52 -9.26
N TRP A 480 -10.10 1.79 -9.30
CA TRP A 480 -9.34 2.92 -8.74
C TRP A 480 -10.11 3.57 -7.59
N LYS A 481 -9.43 3.87 -6.49
CA LYS A 481 -10.05 4.52 -5.30
C LYS A 481 -9.92 6.03 -5.34
N GLU A 482 -8.83 6.55 -5.88
CA GLU A 482 -8.56 7.97 -6.06
C GLU A 482 -9.50 8.53 -7.14
N ARG A 483 -10.57 9.19 -6.69
CA ARG A 483 -11.64 9.72 -7.56
C ARG A 483 -11.43 11.18 -7.96
N ASN A 484 -10.51 11.89 -7.32
CA ASN A 484 -10.24 13.29 -7.62
C ASN A 484 -9.34 13.40 -8.86
N TYR A 485 -9.74 14.26 -9.79
CA TYR A 485 -8.98 14.62 -10.98
C TYR A 485 -9.45 15.99 -11.49
N ASN A 486 -8.63 16.67 -12.31
CA ASN A 486 -9.01 17.91 -12.98
C ASN A 486 -8.29 18.01 -14.34
N ALA A 487 -8.95 17.52 -15.39
CA ALA A 487 -8.34 17.44 -16.72
C ALA A 487 -8.04 18.82 -17.33
N ASP A 488 -8.93 19.80 -17.14
CA ASP A 488 -8.75 21.18 -17.62
C ASP A 488 -7.49 21.81 -17.01
N TYR A 489 -7.27 21.62 -15.70
CA TYR A 489 -6.07 22.08 -15.03
C TYR A 489 -4.81 21.43 -15.61
N VAL A 490 -4.81 20.10 -15.75
CA VAL A 490 -3.67 19.37 -16.33
C VAL A 490 -3.34 19.91 -17.73
N MET A 491 -4.36 20.13 -18.57
CA MET A 491 -4.16 20.66 -19.91
C MET A 491 -3.67 22.11 -19.90
N SER A 492 -4.13 22.96 -18.97
CA SER A 492 -3.62 24.33 -18.82
C SER A 492 -2.14 24.42 -18.41
N ARG A 493 -1.60 23.33 -17.86
CA ARG A 493 -0.19 23.18 -17.47
C ARG A 493 0.68 22.63 -18.58
N ASP A 494 0.08 22.37 -19.75
CA ASP A 494 0.82 22.24 -20.99
C ASP A 494 1.91 21.14 -20.97
N PRO A 495 1.65 19.94 -20.38
CA PRO A 495 2.68 18.94 -20.18
C PRO A 495 3.38 18.54 -21.47
N ASP A 496 4.70 18.37 -21.42
CA ASP A 496 5.49 17.89 -22.57
C ASP A 496 5.10 16.44 -22.91
N TYR A 497 4.82 15.66 -21.86
CA TYR A 497 4.40 14.27 -21.95
C TYR A 497 3.27 13.94 -20.97
N VAL A 498 2.39 13.04 -21.37
CA VAL A 498 1.43 12.37 -20.49
C VAL A 498 1.72 10.87 -20.51
N TYR A 499 1.77 10.25 -19.34
CA TYR A 499 2.13 8.85 -19.20
C TYR A 499 1.10 8.07 -18.38
N PHE A 500 0.58 7.01 -18.98
CA PHE A 500 -0.26 6.05 -18.28
C PHE A 500 0.53 4.75 -18.10
N SER A 501 0.53 4.21 -16.88
CA SER A 501 1.21 2.95 -16.59
C SER A 501 0.66 1.77 -17.40
N THR A 502 -0.59 1.89 -17.87
CA THR A 502 -1.28 0.91 -18.72
C THR A 502 -1.16 1.16 -20.23
N GLY A 503 -0.16 1.94 -20.66
CA GLY A 503 0.08 2.24 -22.07
C GLY A 503 -0.94 3.24 -22.60
N VAL A 504 -1.58 2.97 -23.75
CA VAL A 504 -2.63 3.89 -24.26
C VAL A 504 -3.99 3.72 -23.61
N LYS A 505 -4.16 2.72 -22.73
CA LYS A 505 -5.45 2.44 -22.10
C LYS A 505 -5.68 3.45 -20.95
N PRO A 506 -6.73 4.29 -20.98
CA PRO A 506 -7.06 5.19 -19.86
C PRO A 506 -7.76 4.40 -18.75
N SER A 507 -7.00 3.95 -17.76
CA SER A 507 -7.46 3.09 -16.67
C SER A 507 -7.98 3.89 -15.48
N ALA A 508 -7.25 4.92 -15.04
CA ALA A 508 -7.64 5.75 -13.91
C ALA A 508 -8.64 6.86 -14.31
N TYR A 509 -9.37 7.40 -13.34
CA TYR A 509 -10.36 8.46 -13.60
C TYR A 509 -9.74 9.70 -14.26
N GLY A 510 -8.56 10.13 -13.81
CA GLY A 510 -7.85 11.26 -14.43
C GLY A 510 -7.46 11.01 -15.89
N GLU A 511 -6.99 9.81 -16.23
CA GLU A 511 -6.63 9.43 -17.60
C GLU A 511 -7.85 9.42 -18.52
N ARG A 512 -8.97 8.88 -18.01
CA ARG A 512 -10.26 8.89 -18.71
C ARG A 512 -10.76 10.30 -18.96
N ALA A 513 -10.55 11.21 -18.00
CA ALA A 513 -10.96 12.60 -18.13
C ALA A 513 -10.12 13.36 -19.16
N LEU A 514 -8.82 13.05 -19.29
CA LEU A 514 -8.00 13.64 -20.35
C LEU A 514 -8.58 13.35 -21.74
N TYR A 515 -9.02 12.12 -21.99
CA TYR A 515 -9.68 11.73 -23.23
C TYR A 515 -10.92 12.60 -23.53
N THR A 516 -11.62 13.14 -22.53
CA THR A 516 -12.81 13.96 -22.77
C THR A 516 -12.50 15.43 -23.10
N THR A 517 -11.23 15.83 -23.16
CA THR A 517 -10.81 17.23 -23.42
C THR A 517 -10.39 17.44 -24.88
N ALA A 518 -10.68 18.62 -25.43
CA ALA A 518 -10.28 18.97 -26.80
C ALA A 518 -8.77 19.08 -26.91
N GLU A 519 -8.18 19.69 -25.90
CA GLU A 519 -6.77 19.96 -25.76
C GLU A 519 -5.97 18.67 -25.82
N PHE A 520 -6.40 17.62 -25.10
CA PHE A 520 -5.70 16.33 -25.15
C PHE A 520 -5.74 15.71 -26.56
N ILE A 521 -6.93 15.59 -27.16
CA ILE A 521 -7.11 15.00 -28.49
C ILE A 521 -6.35 15.81 -29.56
N LYS A 522 -6.37 17.13 -29.43
CA LYS A 522 -5.73 18.06 -30.36
C LYS A 522 -4.22 17.99 -30.26
N TYR A 523 -3.65 18.12 -29.06
CA TYR A 523 -2.21 18.31 -28.86
C TYR A 523 -1.42 17.04 -28.55
N TYR A 524 -2.04 15.91 -28.22
CA TYR A 524 -1.29 14.74 -27.75
C TYR A 524 -1.51 13.53 -28.66
N TYR A 525 -0.44 12.78 -28.90
CA TYR A 525 -0.48 11.56 -29.69
C TYR A 525 0.41 10.47 -29.07
N PRO A 526 0.06 9.18 -29.25
CA PRO A 526 0.90 8.07 -28.79
C PRO A 526 2.30 8.12 -29.42
N TYR A 527 3.32 8.10 -28.59
CA TYR A 527 4.74 8.06 -28.91
C TYR A 527 5.37 6.85 -28.23
N TYR A 528 6.02 6.00 -29.02
CA TYR A 528 6.54 4.71 -28.62
C TYR A 528 8.05 4.79 -28.52
N PHE A 529 8.59 4.28 -27.42
CA PHE A 529 10.02 4.18 -27.23
C PHE A 529 10.40 2.75 -26.86
N THR A 530 11.60 2.37 -27.26
CA THR A 530 12.14 1.03 -27.00
C THR A 530 13.47 1.14 -26.28
N ASP A 531 13.55 0.53 -25.10
CA ASP A 531 14.82 0.24 -24.46
C ASP A 531 15.35 -1.11 -24.99
N ARG A 532 16.33 -1.04 -25.89
CA ARG A 532 16.98 -2.21 -26.47
C ARG A 532 17.73 -3.06 -25.44
N SER A 533 18.18 -2.47 -24.33
CA SER A 533 18.90 -3.21 -23.29
C SER A 533 17.99 -4.15 -22.51
N GLY A 534 16.71 -3.78 -22.37
CA GLY A 534 15.68 -4.57 -21.69
C GLY A 534 14.70 -5.31 -22.59
N ASN A 535 14.81 -5.16 -23.92
CA ASN A 535 13.79 -5.61 -24.89
C ASN A 535 12.37 -5.15 -24.48
N PHE A 536 12.28 -3.87 -24.08
CA PHE A 536 11.09 -3.26 -23.50
C PHE A 536 10.61 -2.13 -24.41
N THR A 537 9.36 -2.20 -24.86
CA THR A 537 8.69 -1.13 -25.60
C THR A 537 7.53 -0.62 -24.77
N ASP A 538 7.40 0.69 -24.67
CA ASP A 538 6.31 1.34 -23.98
C ASP A 538 5.82 2.55 -24.77
N VAL A 539 4.75 3.16 -24.28
CA VAL A 539 4.09 4.27 -24.94
C VAL A 539 3.79 5.39 -23.95
N VAL A 540 4.04 6.61 -24.39
CA VAL A 540 3.67 7.86 -23.74
C VAL A 540 2.82 8.66 -24.72
N TYR A 541 2.16 9.71 -24.26
CA TYR A 541 1.62 10.71 -25.15
C TYR A 541 2.59 11.89 -25.21
N LYS A 542 3.03 12.23 -26.41
CA LYS A 542 3.89 13.38 -26.65
C LYS A 542 3.05 14.56 -27.12
N ARG A 543 3.38 15.76 -26.63
CA ARG A 543 2.74 16.99 -27.09
C ARG A 543 3.26 17.41 -28.47
N LYS A 544 2.34 17.77 -29.36
CA LYS A 544 2.56 18.41 -30.66
C LYS A 544 2.89 19.90 -30.46
N SER A 545 3.72 20.47 -31.32
CA SER A 545 4.00 21.91 -31.36
C SER A 545 2.78 22.71 -31.85
N GLU A 546 2.72 24.01 -31.56
CA GLU A 546 1.60 24.85 -32.04
C GLU A 546 1.48 24.85 -33.59
N GLU A 547 2.60 24.80 -34.30
CA GLU A 547 2.65 24.73 -35.77
C GLU A 547 2.06 23.41 -36.30
N GLU A 548 2.24 22.31 -35.58
CA GLU A 548 1.75 20.98 -35.96
C GLU A 548 0.23 20.83 -35.85
N VAL A 549 -0.44 21.79 -35.23
CA VAL A 549 -1.83 21.69 -34.79
C VAL A 549 -2.71 22.79 -35.41
N SER A 550 -2.14 23.73 -36.18
CA SER A 550 -2.86 24.86 -36.79
C SER A 550 -4.05 24.44 -37.67
N ASP A 551 -3.97 23.26 -38.31
CA ASP A 551 -5.00 22.72 -39.21
C ASP A 551 -5.55 21.35 -38.74
N TYR A 552 -5.34 20.97 -37.48
CA TYR A 552 -5.77 19.65 -36.97
C TYR A 552 -7.30 19.64 -36.73
N PRO A 553 -8.06 18.66 -37.26
CA PRO A 553 -9.49 18.56 -37.00
C PRO A 553 -9.74 18.15 -35.54
N TYR A 554 -10.25 19.06 -34.71
CA TYR A 554 -10.56 18.79 -33.29
C TYR A 554 -12.05 18.93 -32.95
N GLU A 555 -12.93 18.87 -33.96
CA GLU A 555 -14.36 18.97 -33.71
C GLU A 555 -14.87 17.72 -32.99
N PHE A 556 -15.33 17.96 -31.77
CA PHE A 556 -16.27 17.05 -31.16
C PHE A 556 -17.67 17.29 -31.73
N PRO A 557 -18.53 16.26 -31.88
CA PRO A 557 -19.90 16.45 -32.37
C PRO A 557 -20.70 17.52 -31.59
N GLY A 558 -21.82 18.00 -32.12
CA GLY A 558 -22.63 19.07 -31.48
C GLY A 558 -23.55 18.64 -30.32
N ASN A 559 -23.44 17.41 -29.79
CA ASN A 559 -24.36 16.82 -28.80
C ASN A 559 -23.73 16.62 -27.39
N PRO A 560 -24.31 17.12 -26.29
CA PRO A 560 -23.70 17.02 -24.95
C PRO A 560 -23.35 15.59 -24.46
N ASN A 561 -23.94 14.51 -25.01
CA ASN A 561 -23.79 13.15 -24.49
C ASN A 561 -22.70 12.26 -25.14
N TYR A 562 -22.08 12.62 -26.28
CA TYR A 562 -21.03 11.75 -26.88
C TYR A 562 -19.68 11.86 -26.13
N LYS A 563 -19.48 12.92 -25.33
CA LYS A 563 -18.16 13.28 -24.75
C LYS A 563 -17.53 12.19 -23.85
N VAL A 564 -18.25 11.11 -23.57
CA VAL A 564 -17.92 10.23 -22.46
C VAL A 564 -18.08 8.72 -22.75
N THR A 565 -19.11 8.28 -23.49
CA THR A 565 -19.36 6.84 -23.72
C THR A 565 -18.18 6.15 -24.42
N TYR A 566 -17.55 6.85 -25.36
CA TYR A 566 -16.47 6.30 -26.16
C TYR A 566 -15.26 5.86 -25.33
N VAL A 567 -14.97 6.55 -24.21
CA VAL A 567 -13.85 6.24 -23.30
C VAL A 567 -14.08 4.92 -22.59
N ASN A 568 -15.29 4.72 -22.06
CA ASN A 568 -15.69 3.47 -21.41
C ASN A 568 -15.65 2.31 -22.41
N MET A 569 -16.15 2.53 -23.64
CA MET A 569 -16.11 1.53 -24.71
C MET A 569 -14.69 1.22 -25.16
N PHE A 570 -13.81 2.22 -25.27
CA PHE A 570 -12.41 2.02 -25.61
C PHE A 570 -11.71 1.19 -24.53
N ASN A 571 -11.93 1.52 -23.26
CA ASN A 571 -11.37 0.75 -22.14
C ASN A 571 -11.88 -0.70 -22.15
N GLN A 572 -13.18 -0.90 -22.39
CA GLN A 572 -13.78 -2.23 -22.50
C GLN A 572 -13.18 -3.03 -23.68
N ALA A 573 -13.06 -2.42 -24.86
CA ALA A 573 -12.43 -3.02 -26.03
C ALA A 573 -10.99 -3.44 -25.76
N MET A 574 -10.21 -2.60 -25.05
CA MET A 574 -8.84 -2.91 -24.62
C MET A 574 -8.76 -4.06 -23.61
N ASN A 575 -9.83 -4.32 -22.84
CA ASN A 575 -9.89 -5.49 -21.96
C ASN A 575 -10.25 -6.75 -22.75
N SER A 576 -11.27 -6.67 -23.63
CA SER A 576 -11.70 -7.77 -24.48
C SER A 576 -10.59 -8.22 -25.45
N SER A 577 -9.76 -7.30 -25.93
CA SER A 577 -8.67 -7.61 -26.88
C SER A 577 -7.54 -8.45 -26.28
N ARG A 578 -7.43 -8.53 -24.94
CA ARG A 578 -6.45 -9.39 -24.25
C ARG A 578 -6.81 -10.87 -24.33
N ASP A 579 -8.09 -11.18 -24.57
CA ASP A 579 -8.60 -12.54 -24.67
C ASP A 579 -8.86 -12.90 -26.14
N LYS A 580 -8.07 -13.84 -26.66
CA LYS A 580 -8.19 -14.33 -28.04
C LYS A 580 -9.57 -14.93 -28.36
N SER A 581 -10.31 -15.40 -27.35
CA SER A 581 -11.67 -15.92 -27.56
C SER A 581 -12.70 -14.81 -27.78
N ARG A 582 -12.37 -13.55 -27.44
CA ARG A 582 -13.24 -12.38 -27.51
C ARG A 582 -12.82 -11.37 -28.58
N THR A 583 -11.97 -11.76 -29.54
CA THR A 583 -11.45 -10.87 -30.58
C THR A 583 -12.56 -10.17 -31.38
N GLN A 584 -13.62 -10.86 -31.77
CA GLN A 584 -14.72 -10.23 -32.51
C GLN A 584 -15.48 -9.22 -31.64
N THR A 585 -15.72 -9.55 -30.37
CA THR A 585 -16.32 -8.64 -29.39
C THR A 585 -15.47 -7.37 -29.24
N ALA A 586 -14.15 -7.52 -29.14
CA ALA A 586 -13.24 -6.37 -29.05
C ALA A 586 -13.30 -5.47 -30.30
N ILE A 587 -13.37 -6.06 -31.50
CA ILE A 587 -13.54 -5.31 -32.76
C ILE A 587 -14.84 -4.51 -32.74
N ASP A 588 -15.95 -5.12 -32.32
CA ASP A 588 -17.26 -4.47 -32.28
C ASP A 588 -17.29 -3.34 -31.23
N GLU A 589 -16.68 -3.56 -30.06
CA GLU A 589 -16.52 -2.54 -29.01
C GLU A 589 -15.64 -1.36 -29.49
N PHE A 590 -14.53 -1.62 -30.20
CA PHE A 590 -13.72 -0.55 -30.81
C PHE A 590 -14.49 0.24 -31.86
N LYS A 591 -15.27 -0.42 -32.73
CA LYS A 591 -16.12 0.26 -33.72
C LYS A 591 -17.13 1.17 -33.06
N GLN A 592 -17.78 0.71 -31.98
CA GLN A 592 -18.72 1.54 -31.24
C GLN A 592 -18.03 2.71 -30.53
N SER A 593 -16.82 2.50 -30.01
CA SER A 593 -16.00 3.59 -29.45
C SER A 593 -15.71 4.66 -30.51
N VAL A 594 -15.29 4.30 -31.72
CA VAL A 594 -15.10 5.29 -32.80
C VAL A 594 -16.39 6.02 -33.14
N ASN A 595 -17.49 5.30 -33.32
CA ASN A 595 -18.78 5.90 -33.72
C ASN A 595 -19.29 6.94 -32.71
N THR A 596 -18.83 6.86 -31.46
CA THR A 596 -19.18 7.79 -30.37
C THR A 596 -18.03 8.72 -30.00
N GLY A 597 -16.86 8.57 -30.61
CA GLY A 597 -15.64 9.32 -30.30
C GLY A 597 -15.47 10.61 -31.13
N PRO A 598 -14.47 11.44 -30.79
CA PRO A 598 -14.17 12.65 -31.56
C PRO A 598 -13.62 12.36 -32.96
N ALA A 599 -13.73 13.35 -33.86
CA ALA A 599 -13.32 13.21 -35.26
C ALA A 599 -11.83 12.84 -35.44
N GLY A 600 -10.95 13.18 -34.48
CA GLY A 600 -9.52 12.83 -34.51
C GLY A 600 -9.16 11.51 -33.80
N PHE A 601 -10.13 10.70 -33.37
CA PHE A 601 -9.86 9.48 -32.59
C PHE A 601 -9.57 8.24 -33.46
N GLY A 602 -8.44 8.25 -34.15
CA GLY A 602 -8.03 7.17 -35.07
C GLY A 602 -7.52 5.89 -34.39
N LEU A 603 -7.13 5.97 -33.12
CA LEU A 603 -6.49 4.88 -32.37
C LEU A 603 -7.26 3.54 -32.37
N PRO A 604 -8.60 3.49 -32.21
CA PRO A 604 -9.31 2.21 -32.27
C PRO A 604 -9.18 1.47 -33.61
N TYR A 605 -9.05 2.19 -34.74
CA TYR A 605 -8.87 1.54 -36.05
C TYR A 605 -7.50 0.88 -36.19
N GLN A 606 -6.47 1.42 -35.55
CA GLN A 606 -5.18 0.74 -35.45
C GLN A 606 -5.36 -0.60 -34.71
N TYR A 607 -6.01 -0.61 -33.55
CA TYR A 607 -6.25 -1.84 -32.79
C TYR A 607 -7.15 -2.84 -33.52
N ILE A 608 -8.17 -2.38 -34.25
CA ILE A 608 -8.96 -3.25 -35.13
C ILE A 608 -8.07 -3.87 -36.22
N GLY A 609 -7.16 -3.08 -36.80
CA GLY A 609 -6.17 -3.57 -37.76
C GLY A 609 -5.25 -4.64 -37.17
N ASP A 610 -4.73 -4.41 -35.96
CA ASP A 610 -3.87 -5.36 -35.23
C ASP A 610 -4.61 -6.68 -34.97
N LEU A 611 -5.88 -6.62 -34.57
CA LEU A 611 -6.71 -7.81 -34.37
C LEU A 611 -6.99 -8.56 -35.67
N TYR A 612 -7.29 -7.86 -36.78
CA TYR A 612 -7.44 -8.50 -38.09
C TYR A 612 -6.14 -9.14 -38.56
N LEU A 613 -5.00 -8.50 -38.32
CA LEU A 613 -3.69 -9.05 -38.67
C LEU A 613 -3.40 -10.33 -37.88
N GLN A 614 -3.71 -10.35 -36.58
CA GLN A 614 -3.61 -11.55 -35.74
C GLN A 614 -4.53 -12.69 -36.22
N MET A 615 -5.67 -12.38 -36.83
CA MET A 615 -6.58 -13.35 -37.45
C MET A 615 -6.14 -13.79 -38.85
N GLY A 616 -5.02 -13.27 -39.38
CA GLY A 616 -4.55 -13.53 -40.75
C GLY A 616 -5.30 -12.78 -41.85
N LYS A 617 -6.20 -11.86 -41.49
CA LYS A 617 -7.04 -11.06 -42.40
C LYS A 617 -6.29 -9.81 -42.87
N LYS A 618 -5.27 -9.99 -43.72
CA LYS A 618 -4.33 -8.94 -44.13
C LYS A 618 -5.01 -7.74 -44.83
N GLU A 619 -6.00 -7.96 -45.69
CA GLU A 619 -6.68 -6.87 -46.40
C GLU A 619 -7.58 -6.03 -45.48
N GLU A 620 -8.33 -6.68 -44.58
CA GLU A 620 -9.13 -5.98 -43.57
C GLU A 620 -8.25 -5.21 -42.59
N ALA A 621 -7.08 -5.76 -42.23
CA ALA A 621 -6.08 -5.07 -41.44
C ALA A 621 -5.57 -3.81 -42.16
N LYS A 622 -5.14 -3.95 -43.42
CA LYS A 622 -4.67 -2.83 -44.27
C LYS A 622 -5.70 -1.72 -44.40
N ASN A 623 -6.96 -2.07 -44.62
CA ASN A 623 -8.06 -1.09 -44.71
C ASN A 623 -8.30 -0.37 -43.38
N SER A 624 -8.17 -1.10 -42.26
CA SER A 624 -8.29 -0.51 -40.92
C SER A 624 -7.13 0.45 -40.62
N TYR A 625 -5.89 0.10 -40.96
CA TYR A 625 -4.75 1.00 -40.80
C TYR A 625 -4.85 2.24 -41.71
N LYS A 626 -5.30 2.09 -42.97
CA LYS A 626 -5.58 3.24 -43.85
C LYS A 626 -6.57 4.20 -43.21
N LYS A 627 -7.66 3.67 -42.65
CA LYS A 627 -8.68 4.48 -41.97
C LYS A 627 -8.13 5.14 -40.71
N ALA A 628 -7.25 4.47 -39.97
CA ALA A 628 -6.58 5.05 -38.80
C ALA A 628 -5.76 6.30 -39.17
N VAL A 629 -4.93 6.23 -40.22
CA VAL A 629 -4.08 7.36 -40.66
C VAL A 629 -4.83 8.45 -41.42
N GLU A 630 -5.97 8.11 -42.03
CA GLU A 630 -6.88 9.10 -42.64
C GLU A 630 -7.55 9.97 -41.57
N ILE A 631 -7.89 9.36 -40.43
CA ILE A 631 -8.51 10.03 -39.27
C ILE A 631 -7.46 10.77 -38.45
N ASP A 632 -6.32 10.13 -38.19
CA ASP A 632 -5.23 10.67 -37.39
C ASP A 632 -3.88 10.33 -38.01
N ASP A 633 -3.30 11.29 -38.73
CA ASP A 633 -1.99 11.15 -39.38
C ASP A 633 -0.85 10.92 -38.37
N TYR A 634 -1.07 11.21 -37.07
CA TYR A 634 -0.12 10.92 -35.99
C TYR A 634 -0.21 9.47 -35.47
N ASN A 635 -1.02 8.60 -36.08
CA ASN A 635 -1.04 7.18 -35.77
C ASN A 635 0.20 6.47 -36.35
N VAL A 636 1.31 6.57 -35.61
CA VAL A 636 2.64 6.05 -36.02
C VAL A 636 2.61 4.56 -36.31
N ILE A 637 1.94 3.77 -35.46
CA ILE A 637 1.90 2.30 -35.62
C ILE A 637 1.14 1.91 -36.87
N ALA A 638 0.02 2.57 -37.19
CA ALA A 638 -0.68 2.32 -38.45
C ALA A 638 0.18 2.70 -39.67
N HIS A 639 0.91 3.82 -39.64
CA HIS A 639 1.89 4.14 -40.69
C HIS A 639 2.98 3.08 -40.80
N TYR A 640 3.52 2.58 -39.69
CA TYR A 640 4.54 1.53 -39.70
C TYR A 640 4.01 0.21 -40.29
N GLN A 641 2.81 -0.21 -39.91
CA GLN A 641 2.16 -1.41 -40.46
C GLN A 641 1.85 -1.25 -41.96
N LEU A 642 1.37 -0.08 -42.38
CA LEU A 642 1.16 0.23 -43.80
C LEU A 642 2.46 0.20 -44.58
N TYR A 643 3.55 0.76 -44.05
CA TYR A 643 4.87 0.69 -44.65
C TYR A 643 5.30 -0.77 -44.89
N GLN A 644 5.17 -1.64 -43.89
CA GLN A 644 5.49 -3.07 -44.01
C GLN A 644 4.64 -3.73 -45.11
N MET A 645 3.31 -3.51 -45.08
CA MET A 645 2.38 -4.08 -46.05
C MET A 645 2.60 -3.58 -47.49
N TYR A 646 2.89 -2.29 -47.68
CA TYR A 646 3.21 -1.73 -48.99
C TYR A 646 4.54 -2.24 -49.53
N SER A 647 5.53 -2.41 -48.64
CA SER A 647 6.84 -2.97 -49.00
C SER A 647 6.72 -4.43 -49.43
N GLU A 648 5.95 -5.26 -48.70
CA GLU A 648 5.63 -6.64 -49.09
C GLU A 648 4.93 -6.70 -50.46
N ALA A 649 4.08 -5.72 -50.77
CA ALA A 649 3.34 -5.64 -52.03
C ALA A 649 4.12 -4.98 -53.19
N GLY A 650 5.34 -4.49 -52.95
CA GLY A 650 6.15 -3.78 -53.96
C GLY A 650 5.71 -2.33 -54.26
N ASP A 651 4.78 -1.77 -53.49
CA ASP A 651 4.29 -0.38 -53.64
C ASP A 651 5.26 0.61 -52.99
N SER A 652 6.36 0.88 -53.68
CA SER A 652 7.46 1.71 -53.18
C SER A 652 7.05 3.16 -52.86
N LEU A 653 6.07 3.71 -53.59
CA LEU A 653 5.61 5.08 -53.39
C LEU A 653 4.88 5.24 -52.06
N ASN A 654 3.90 4.37 -51.78
CA ASN A 654 3.14 4.46 -50.53
C ASN A 654 3.96 3.98 -49.33
N ALA A 655 4.84 2.98 -49.51
CA ALA A 655 5.81 2.59 -48.49
C ALA A 655 6.70 3.78 -48.08
N SER A 656 7.24 4.52 -49.05
CA SER A 656 8.07 5.71 -48.78
C SER A 656 7.31 6.81 -48.04
N ARG A 657 6.05 7.07 -48.41
CA ARG A 657 5.20 8.05 -47.71
C ARG A 657 4.95 7.65 -46.25
N SER A 658 4.59 6.40 -45.99
CA SER A 658 4.31 5.91 -44.64
C SER A 658 5.57 5.92 -43.76
N ILE A 659 6.73 5.49 -44.25
CA ILE A 659 7.95 5.50 -43.44
C ILE A 659 8.44 6.91 -43.12
N GLN A 660 8.26 7.88 -44.04
CA GLN A 660 8.56 9.29 -43.78
C GLN A 660 7.72 9.85 -42.62
N LYS A 661 6.45 9.43 -42.51
CA LYS A 661 5.58 9.82 -41.39
C LYS A 661 6.08 9.24 -40.06
N VAL A 662 6.49 7.97 -40.04
CA VAL A 662 7.11 7.36 -38.86
C VAL A 662 8.38 8.12 -38.46
N GLN A 663 9.29 8.38 -39.40
CA GLN A 663 10.53 9.13 -39.14
C GLN A 663 10.27 10.54 -38.60
N LYS A 664 9.21 11.21 -39.06
CA LYS A 664 8.85 12.55 -38.63
C LYS A 664 8.27 12.55 -37.21
N TYR A 665 7.27 11.72 -36.94
CA TYR A 665 6.49 11.80 -35.70
C TYR A 665 7.09 11.00 -34.56
N ASP A 666 7.71 9.86 -34.87
CA ASP A 666 8.27 8.96 -33.88
C ASP A 666 9.38 8.07 -34.49
N PRO A 667 10.58 8.64 -34.66
CA PRO A 667 11.71 7.91 -35.22
C PRO A 667 12.23 6.79 -34.29
N GLU A 668 11.79 6.73 -33.03
CA GLU A 668 12.25 5.70 -32.09
C GLU A 668 11.64 4.34 -32.39
N VAL A 669 10.46 4.28 -33.02
CA VAL A 669 9.86 3.03 -33.54
C VAL A 669 10.75 2.30 -34.56
N LEU A 670 11.64 3.03 -35.24
CA LEU A 670 12.55 2.46 -36.25
C LEU A 670 13.89 2.01 -35.68
N ARG A 671 14.15 2.30 -34.40
CA ARG A 671 15.36 1.87 -33.70
C ARG A 671 15.05 0.54 -33.03
#